data_AF-A0A2G6JM24-F1
#
_entry.id   AF-A0A2G6JM24-F1
#
_cell.length_a   1.000
_cell.length_b   1.000
_cell.length_c   1.000
_cell.angle_alpha   90.00
_cell.angle_beta   90.00
_cell.angle_gamma   90.00
#
_symmetry.space_group_name_H-M   'P 1'
#
loop_
_entity.id
_entity.type
_entity.pdbx_description
1 polymer ?
#
loop_
_entity_poly.entity_id
_entity_poly.type
_entity_poly.pdbx_seq_one_letter_code
_entity_poly.pdbx_strand_id
1 'polypeptide(L)'
;MQGLQKSLGAASFWGFALCSLVACGGGGSSTTGSGGGNGSTLNPLALGYLSITGSSPSEDATQVALRPELVVHFDASVETGTFNSQEFALSKVGESKTIEGSFSTRNNGRSVVFVPNVDLEKATDYVYVVAPTVVDTDFRATDREFSIHFRTVDDCPPQLLSSSVLNNATGVSRTNAIQVTFDERLAEASLAPSIKLSDPWGSNYDVIVTQQAGVLSITPAHDLPGNASFLLSIRGGPGGISDRAGNRMAKPWSISFRTENDGVAPNFIGSRPLGQANHVSPLARIALQFDESIDEASFDPSGLLFQDANLNAVPFSLTASRDHKIIYLKPEDPLEPNASYTITLESSVTGLSDFSGNALAHRTQLRFSTGDDTEPPSITTSCPAANATRISPNVVIDLDFDAAIEPSTVTRKTVTLSDGTHQIYITPALSNDKTRLSVIPSKYLEPNTSYTLRLHGSYDGIQDLAGNPLDTDYLLRFSTSSSTVLPEFVITPGEGTYSVPTNSHLSIVANQAIDPSTVNSSTVLVEDSVQGTVPGTLSVTRANRCIVFTPTVGFSPGSTVHVKIIGEAKGLRLASGNWPTRDTCSSFSIGFSQDAIAPEIDLTLNEINKARQNKLLLPGSSFTIDVDYRDSENHTADPASLSFQLKGPGSVPGSDELFANGSFGSCSGQILIDPGIALDPGHYTLTATVSDSSGNTSTPAKLGFDVVNPSQDLRPFERMQIVWVRFDMDREGKGKGDGVVDFDQDLYLYGLMSKGDPSGTNARIRSIIQDGIVRTAHLLYGRSASGSPQAGCVPIRFVRRKPSSAPHMRIAVGGYDPDGSSGRKYGDESSGILGRAYYDYRNSNPAENNTGTSPGLGVFPRELYLYQTRLHLDLYPFYLTTFARSFRPLSPDMGGTPAGKDPLDKTVLSSSFVYNSATAAEKARYDEVMNAADDLATALGVILAHECGHSLGLTAPEPCPKGLHGDSSLHNSSTSFTDIMSAVISYESLVTVDFAFRPLNLAYLRERILTK
;
A
#
# COMPACT_ATOMS: atom_id res chain seq x y z
N MET A 1 12.69 1.38 34.60
CA MET A 1 12.14 1.03 35.92
C MET A 1 12.68 2.01 36.95
N GLN A 2 11.78 2.60 37.74
CA GLN A 2 11.97 3.47 38.93
C GLN A 2 12.56 4.89 38.78
N GLY A 3 11.82 5.83 39.39
CA GLY A 3 12.18 7.21 39.77
C GLY A 3 11.19 8.23 39.17
N LEU A 4 10.41 9.05 39.88
CA LEU A 4 10.15 9.28 41.31
C LEU A 4 8.94 10.27 41.36
N GLN A 5 8.05 10.14 42.35
CA GLN A 5 6.90 11.03 42.60
C GLN A 5 7.25 12.21 43.57
N LYS A 6 6.34 13.20 43.59
CA LYS A 6 6.01 14.25 44.59
C LYS A 6 6.70 15.62 44.38
N SER A 7 6.05 16.79 44.52
CA SER A 7 4.99 17.17 45.47
C SER A 7 4.16 18.40 45.03
N LEU A 8 2.99 18.54 45.66
CA LEU A 8 2.01 19.63 45.61
C LEU A 8 2.45 20.89 46.38
N GLY A 9 1.87 22.05 46.03
CA GLY A 9 1.78 23.21 46.93
C GLY A 9 1.17 24.46 46.28
N ALA A 10 -0.10 24.75 46.59
CA ALA A 10 -0.79 26.00 46.25
C ALA A 10 -0.61 27.06 47.36
N ALA A 11 -0.49 28.34 47.00
CA ALA A 11 -0.90 29.49 47.81
C ALA A 11 -0.83 30.81 47.01
N SER A 12 -1.57 31.80 47.48
CA SER A 12 -2.20 32.88 46.72
C SER A 12 -1.64 34.28 47.08
N PHE A 13 -1.79 35.24 46.14
CA PHE A 13 -2.28 36.62 46.32
C PHE A 13 -1.38 37.83 46.72
N TRP A 14 -1.60 38.95 45.98
CA TRP A 14 -1.27 40.41 46.13
C TRP A 14 0.20 40.86 45.97
N GLY A 15 0.56 41.93 45.22
CA GLY A 15 -0.19 42.89 44.42
C GLY A 15 0.68 44.09 43.96
N PHE A 16 0.22 44.77 42.89
CA PHE A 16 0.44 46.19 42.46
C PHE A 16 1.87 46.68 42.14
N ALA A 17 2.13 47.64 41.23
CA ALA A 17 1.44 48.29 40.10
C ALA A 17 2.35 49.40 39.52
N LEU A 18 2.05 49.83 38.28
CA LEU A 18 2.05 51.19 37.67
C LEU A 18 2.57 51.12 36.21
N CYS A 19 1.73 51.32 35.18
CA CYS A 19 1.15 52.58 34.65
C CYS A 19 2.14 53.36 33.76
N SER A 20 1.82 54.02 32.64
CA SER A 20 0.65 54.21 31.73
C SER A 20 0.96 55.46 30.87
N LEU A 21 0.28 55.66 29.72
CA LEU A 21 -0.12 56.93 29.01
C LEU A 21 0.00 56.72 27.47
N VAL A 22 -1.08 56.57 26.68
CA VAL A 22 -2.17 57.49 26.27
C VAL A 22 -1.70 58.70 25.43
N ALA A 23 -2.14 58.75 24.17
CA ALA A 23 -2.49 59.98 23.47
C ALA A 23 -3.67 59.72 22.51
N CYS A 24 -4.62 60.64 22.51
CA CYS A 24 -5.91 60.66 21.83
C CYS A 24 -5.98 61.93 20.97
N GLY A 25 -6.69 61.91 19.83
CA GLY A 25 -7.53 63.05 19.42
C GLY A 25 -7.32 63.69 18.04
N GLY A 26 -8.43 63.75 17.27
CA GLY A 26 -8.79 64.79 16.28
C GLY A 26 -8.83 64.33 14.82
N GLY A 27 -9.91 64.37 14.02
CA GLY A 27 -11.24 64.99 14.11
C GLY A 27 -11.51 65.92 12.91
N GLY A 28 -12.41 65.55 11.99
CA GLY A 28 -12.91 66.45 10.91
C GLY A 28 -13.72 65.73 9.80
N SER A 29 -14.98 66.16 9.58
CA SER A 29 -16.05 65.49 8.81
C SER A 29 -16.34 66.07 7.42
N SER A 30 -16.88 65.26 6.50
CA SER A 30 -18.15 65.55 5.78
C SER A 30 -18.70 64.34 4.97
N THR A 31 -19.98 64.06 5.20
CA THR A 31 -20.98 63.13 4.59
C THR A 31 -20.93 62.90 3.07
N THR A 32 -21.31 61.76 2.45
CA THR A 32 -22.63 61.06 2.46
C THR A 32 -22.57 59.60 1.93
N GLY A 33 -23.37 58.67 2.50
CA GLY A 33 -24.13 57.68 1.70
C GLY A 33 -23.76 56.17 1.70
N SER A 34 -24.05 55.47 2.80
CA SER A 34 -24.66 54.11 2.92
C SER A 34 -24.36 52.98 1.91
N GLY A 35 -23.80 51.87 2.43
CA GLY A 35 -23.92 50.51 1.91
C GLY A 35 -23.07 49.51 2.70
N GLY A 36 -23.53 49.10 3.89
CA GLY A 36 -22.77 48.27 4.83
C GLY A 36 -22.61 46.81 4.42
N GLY A 37 -21.36 46.33 4.44
CA GLY A 37 -21.00 44.91 4.55
C GLY A 37 -20.10 44.74 5.77
N ASN A 38 -20.49 43.85 6.69
CA ASN A 38 -19.65 43.44 7.82
C ASN A 38 -18.38 42.77 7.26
N GLY A 39 -17.28 43.52 7.22
CA GLY A 39 -15.96 42.96 6.93
C GLY A 39 -15.47 42.19 8.15
N SER A 40 -15.36 40.87 8.02
CA SER A 40 -14.44 40.10 8.85
C SER A 40 -13.04 40.63 8.58
N THR A 41 -12.39 41.16 9.61
CA THR A 41 -10.98 41.57 9.54
C THR A 41 -10.14 40.29 9.49
N LEU A 42 -9.81 39.84 8.28
CA LEU A 42 -8.90 38.72 8.04
C LEU A 42 -7.57 39.00 8.75
N ASN A 43 -7.01 38.00 9.44
CA ASN A 43 -5.64 38.06 9.91
C ASN A 43 -4.70 37.53 8.82
N PRO A 44 -3.95 38.38 8.09
CA PRO A 44 -3.08 37.95 7.00
C PRO A 44 -1.87 37.12 7.45
N LEU A 45 -1.71 36.84 8.75
CA LEU A 45 -0.60 36.06 9.31
C LEU A 45 -1.00 34.63 9.74
N ALA A 46 -2.27 34.22 9.59
CA ALA A 46 -2.71 32.88 9.95
C ALA A 46 -2.33 31.85 8.86
N LEU A 47 -1.29 31.06 9.12
CA LEU A 47 -0.72 30.09 8.18
C LEU A 47 -1.07 28.63 8.51
N GLY A 48 -1.04 27.76 7.51
CA GLY A 48 -1.13 26.30 7.67
C GLY A 48 -2.55 25.72 7.57
N TYR A 49 -2.77 24.60 8.24
CA TYR A 49 -4.02 23.82 8.18
C TYR A 49 -4.86 24.02 9.44
N LEU A 50 -6.18 23.88 9.28
CA LEU A 50 -7.11 23.77 10.39
C LEU A 50 -7.04 22.36 10.97
N SER A 51 -6.79 22.23 12.27
CA SER A 51 -6.57 20.94 12.93
C SER A 51 -7.75 20.56 13.82
N ILE A 52 -8.20 19.31 13.69
CA ILE A 52 -9.17 18.71 14.62
C ILE A 52 -8.41 18.21 15.84
N THR A 53 -8.79 18.69 17.02
CA THR A 53 -8.12 18.39 18.30
C THR A 53 -8.82 17.31 19.11
N GLY A 54 -10.06 16.96 18.75
CA GLY A 54 -10.80 15.88 19.39
C GLY A 54 -12.28 15.87 18.99
N SER A 55 -12.99 14.87 19.51
CA SER A 55 -14.42 14.69 19.27
C SER A 55 -15.16 14.13 20.49
N SER A 56 -16.48 14.34 20.52
CA SER A 56 -17.40 13.70 21.46
C SER A 56 -18.69 13.33 20.72
N PRO A 57 -19.14 12.07 20.72
CA PRO A 57 -18.49 10.90 21.33
C PRO A 57 -17.14 10.56 20.69
N SER A 58 -16.31 9.79 21.40
CA SER A 58 -15.07 9.22 20.87
C SER A 58 -15.36 8.06 19.92
N GLU A 59 -14.34 7.62 19.18
CA GLU A 59 -14.41 6.40 18.38
C GLU A 59 -14.86 5.20 19.21
N ASP A 60 -15.74 4.37 18.62
CA ASP A 60 -16.35 3.17 19.20
C ASP A 60 -17.10 3.38 20.52
N ALA A 61 -17.52 4.62 20.81
CA ALA A 61 -18.30 4.90 22.01
C ALA A 61 -19.64 4.15 21.96
N THR A 62 -19.98 3.47 23.05
CA THR A 62 -21.29 2.84 23.25
C THR A 62 -22.15 3.67 24.21
N GLN A 63 -23.44 3.35 24.29
CA GLN A 63 -24.37 4.02 25.20
C GLN A 63 -24.55 5.53 24.92
N VAL A 64 -24.37 5.94 23.67
CA VAL A 64 -24.55 7.34 23.26
C VAL A 64 -26.03 7.70 23.29
N ALA A 65 -26.40 8.81 23.92
CA ALA A 65 -27.81 9.24 24.01
C ALA A 65 -28.47 9.30 22.62
N LEU A 66 -29.78 9.06 22.54
CA LEU A 66 -30.52 9.07 21.26
C LEU A 66 -30.52 10.44 20.58
N ARG A 67 -30.32 11.51 21.34
CA ARG A 67 -30.14 12.84 20.79
C ARG A 67 -28.81 13.42 21.26
N PRO A 68 -27.69 12.86 20.78
CA PRO A 68 -26.39 13.26 21.27
C PRO A 68 -26.00 14.61 20.68
N GLU A 69 -25.23 15.37 21.45
CA GLU A 69 -24.47 16.47 20.91
C GLU A 69 -23.18 15.90 20.33
N LEU A 70 -23.10 15.85 19.00
CA LEU A 70 -21.88 15.45 18.29
C LEU A 70 -20.98 16.68 18.20
N VAL A 71 -19.89 16.69 18.96
CA VAL A 71 -18.98 17.83 19.08
C VAL A 71 -17.66 17.51 18.38
N VAL A 72 -17.24 18.40 17.49
CA VAL A 72 -15.90 18.37 16.87
C VAL A 72 -15.12 19.60 17.33
N HIS A 73 -13.92 19.38 17.87
CA HIS A 73 -13.06 20.42 18.42
C HIS A 73 -11.96 20.81 17.44
N PHE A 74 -11.70 22.11 17.30
CA PHE A 74 -10.71 22.69 16.39
C PHE A 74 -9.68 23.53 17.13
N ASP A 75 -8.49 23.68 16.55
CA ASP A 75 -7.44 24.57 17.05
C ASP A 75 -7.77 26.06 16.87
N ALA A 76 -8.67 26.41 15.95
CA ALA A 76 -9.14 27.77 15.69
C ALA A 76 -10.66 27.87 15.46
N SER A 77 -11.15 29.11 15.39
CA SER A 77 -12.57 29.43 15.24
C SER A 77 -13.05 29.13 13.82
N VAL A 78 -13.95 28.17 13.69
CA VAL A 78 -14.47 27.70 12.41
C VAL A 78 -15.44 28.71 11.78
N GLU A 79 -15.38 28.86 10.45
CA GLU A 79 -16.37 29.62 9.68
C GLU A 79 -17.69 28.84 9.63
N THR A 80 -18.73 29.37 10.27
CA THR A 80 -19.98 28.64 10.51
C THR A 80 -20.73 28.17 9.26
N GLY A 81 -20.55 28.85 8.12
CA GLY A 81 -21.12 28.44 6.83
C GLY A 81 -20.53 27.15 6.25
N THR A 82 -19.40 26.68 6.78
CA THR A 82 -18.66 25.50 6.28
C THR A 82 -19.13 24.18 6.87
N PHE A 83 -19.94 24.21 7.93
CA PHE A 83 -20.54 23.01 8.52
C PHE A 83 -22.02 22.94 8.14
N ASN A 84 -22.27 22.31 7.00
CA ASN A 84 -23.62 21.97 6.57
C ASN A 84 -23.66 20.49 6.11
N SER A 85 -24.79 20.07 5.54
CA SER A 85 -25.00 18.68 5.12
C SER A 85 -24.07 18.19 4.01
N GLN A 86 -23.27 19.08 3.39
CA GLN A 86 -22.25 18.70 2.40
C GLN A 86 -20.92 18.34 3.04
N GLU A 87 -20.51 19.06 4.08
CA GLU A 87 -19.22 18.87 4.76
C GLU A 87 -19.33 18.05 6.06
N PHE A 88 -20.54 17.81 6.55
CA PHE A 88 -20.79 16.92 7.67
C PHE A 88 -21.94 15.98 7.36
N ALA A 89 -21.68 14.68 7.45
CA ALA A 89 -22.66 13.64 7.19
C ALA A 89 -22.72 12.68 8.37
N LEU A 90 -23.87 12.61 9.06
CA LEU A 90 -24.21 11.54 10.00
C LEU A 90 -25.05 10.50 9.28
N SER A 91 -24.69 9.23 9.32
CA SER A 91 -25.50 8.14 8.78
C SER A 91 -25.41 6.90 9.65
N LYS A 92 -26.33 5.95 9.45
CA LYS A 92 -26.19 4.61 10.00
C LYS A 92 -25.04 3.91 9.30
N VAL A 93 -24.30 3.09 10.03
CA VAL A 93 -23.23 2.28 9.44
C VAL A 93 -23.80 1.36 8.36
N GLY A 94 -23.23 1.42 7.16
CA GLY A 94 -23.69 0.64 6.00
C GLY A 94 -24.80 1.30 5.19
N GLU A 95 -25.35 2.44 5.62
CA GLU A 95 -26.33 3.22 4.86
C GLU A 95 -25.72 4.51 4.29
N SER A 96 -26.12 4.87 3.07
CA SER A 96 -25.70 6.12 2.42
C SER A 96 -26.59 7.31 2.76
N LYS A 97 -27.69 7.08 3.47
CA LYS A 97 -28.68 8.12 3.80
C LYS A 97 -28.20 8.92 5.01
N THR A 98 -28.05 10.22 4.81
CA THR A 98 -27.66 11.14 5.89
C THR A 98 -28.84 11.55 6.76
N ILE A 99 -28.58 11.75 8.05
CA ILE A 99 -29.51 12.24 9.06
C ILE A 99 -29.31 13.74 9.19
N GLU A 100 -30.39 14.48 8.98
CA GLU A 100 -30.41 15.93 9.10
C GLU A 100 -30.30 16.36 10.58
N GLY A 101 -29.63 17.49 10.80
CA GLY A 101 -29.47 18.08 12.12
C GLY A 101 -29.20 19.57 12.06
N SER A 102 -29.12 20.18 13.23
CA SER A 102 -28.79 21.59 13.40
C SER A 102 -27.35 21.74 13.88
N PHE A 103 -26.62 22.68 13.27
CA PHE A 103 -25.28 23.06 13.70
C PHE A 103 -25.35 24.28 14.63
N SER A 104 -24.50 24.26 15.65
CA SER A 104 -24.23 25.42 16.51
C SER A 104 -22.74 25.44 16.85
N THR A 105 -22.25 26.56 17.37
CA THR A 105 -20.85 26.68 17.80
C THR A 105 -20.73 26.96 19.29
N ARG A 106 -19.62 26.49 19.88
CA ARG A 106 -19.20 26.75 21.25
C ARG A 106 -17.78 27.27 21.28
N ASN A 107 -17.34 27.76 22.44
CA ASN A 107 -15.96 28.20 22.67
C ASN A 107 -15.48 29.22 21.62
N ASN A 108 -16.30 30.25 21.36
CA ASN A 108 -16.05 31.28 20.35
C ASN A 108 -15.77 30.71 18.93
N GLY A 109 -16.45 29.63 18.55
CA GLY A 109 -16.31 29.02 17.21
C GLY A 109 -15.29 27.88 17.12
N ARG A 110 -14.54 27.58 18.19
CA ARG A 110 -13.54 26.47 18.20
C ARG A 110 -14.15 25.08 18.37
N SER A 111 -15.45 24.98 18.55
CA SER A 111 -16.12 23.69 18.63
C SER A 111 -17.43 23.78 17.89
N VAL A 112 -17.64 22.87 16.95
CA VAL A 112 -18.90 22.74 16.21
C VAL A 112 -19.69 21.62 16.84
N VAL A 113 -20.95 21.92 17.13
CA VAL A 113 -21.89 20.99 17.73
C VAL A 113 -22.98 20.71 16.72
N PHE A 114 -23.10 19.45 16.33
CA PHE A 114 -24.21 18.94 15.55
C PHE A 114 -25.20 18.23 16.46
N VAL A 115 -26.48 18.58 16.34
CA VAL A 115 -27.57 17.92 17.05
C VAL A 115 -28.54 17.36 16.00
N PRO A 116 -28.78 16.04 15.96
CA PRO A 116 -29.78 15.46 15.09
C PRO A 116 -31.17 16.10 15.27
N ASN A 117 -31.88 16.34 14.18
CA ASN A 117 -33.24 16.92 14.22
C ASN A 117 -34.27 15.92 14.74
N VAL A 118 -33.98 14.64 14.56
CA VAL A 118 -34.75 13.50 15.03
C VAL A 118 -33.93 12.70 16.04
N ASP A 119 -34.60 12.06 16.99
CA ASP A 119 -33.93 11.12 17.87
C ASP A 119 -33.39 9.95 17.02
N LEU A 120 -32.13 9.61 17.24
CA LEU A 120 -31.49 8.44 16.65
C LEU A 120 -32.16 7.18 17.18
N GLU A 121 -32.14 6.14 16.36
CA GLU A 121 -32.66 4.83 16.76
C GLU A 121 -31.79 4.24 17.87
N LYS A 122 -32.43 3.58 18.85
CA LYS A 122 -31.76 2.81 19.90
C LYS A 122 -30.94 1.66 19.29
N ALA A 123 -29.93 1.19 20.01
CA ALA A 123 -29.16 0.00 19.65
C ALA A 123 -28.59 0.02 18.22
N THR A 124 -28.32 1.21 17.67
CA THR A 124 -27.98 1.40 16.26
C THR A 124 -26.58 1.99 16.14
N ASP A 125 -25.79 1.43 15.22
CA ASP A 125 -24.45 1.89 14.90
C ASP A 125 -24.52 3.06 13.91
N TYR A 126 -23.86 4.17 14.25
CA TYR A 126 -23.77 5.38 13.46
C TYR A 126 -22.33 5.75 13.17
N VAL A 127 -22.14 6.44 12.05
CA VAL A 127 -20.88 7.10 11.69
C VAL A 127 -21.18 8.55 11.34
N TYR A 128 -20.36 9.48 11.82
CA TYR A 128 -20.33 10.82 11.22
C TYR A 128 -18.99 11.10 10.57
N VAL A 129 -19.03 11.79 9.43
CA VAL A 129 -17.88 12.12 8.60
C VAL A 129 -17.81 13.64 8.43
N VAL A 130 -16.63 14.21 8.66
CA VAL A 130 -16.29 15.61 8.43
C VAL A 130 -15.38 15.69 7.21
N ALA A 131 -15.81 16.47 6.22
CA ALA A 131 -15.10 16.64 4.97
C ALA A 131 -13.80 17.46 5.14
N PRO A 132 -12.78 17.20 4.30
CA PRO A 132 -11.52 17.91 4.29
C PRO A 132 -11.60 19.29 3.58
N THR A 133 -12.71 20.00 3.74
CA THR A 133 -12.96 21.31 3.13
C THR A 133 -13.56 22.31 4.12
N VAL A 134 -13.65 21.93 5.39
CA VAL A 134 -14.03 22.82 6.48
C VAL A 134 -12.94 23.88 6.63
N VAL A 135 -13.33 25.16 6.78
CA VAL A 135 -12.38 26.26 6.98
C VAL A 135 -12.63 27.06 8.25
N ASP A 136 -11.56 27.68 8.77
CA ASP A 136 -11.66 28.68 9.83
C ASP A 136 -11.92 30.10 9.27
N THR A 137 -12.11 31.06 10.16
CA THR A 137 -12.36 32.47 9.79
C THR A 137 -11.19 33.13 9.05
N ASP A 138 -9.99 32.52 9.08
CA ASP A 138 -8.81 32.96 8.34
C ASP A 138 -8.56 32.11 7.07
N PHE A 139 -9.54 31.25 6.73
CA PHE A 139 -9.55 30.33 5.59
C PHE A 139 -8.47 29.24 5.59
N ARG A 140 -7.97 28.82 6.76
CA ARG A 140 -7.21 27.56 6.86
C ARG A 140 -8.20 26.39 6.74
N ALA A 141 -7.91 25.44 5.86
CA ALA A 141 -8.76 24.28 5.61
C ALA A 141 -8.29 23.02 6.35
N THR A 142 -9.22 22.15 6.74
CA THR A 142 -8.92 20.79 7.22
C THR A 142 -8.37 19.95 6.08
N ASP A 143 -7.24 19.27 6.26
CA ASP A 143 -6.60 18.54 5.16
C ASP A 143 -6.92 17.04 5.10
N ARG A 144 -7.69 16.55 6.06
CA ARG A 144 -8.04 15.14 6.17
C ARG A 144 -9.52 14.99 6.44
N GLU A 145 -10.08 13.94 5.87
CA GLU A 145 -11.39 13.46 6.27
C GLU A 145 -11.28 12.94 7.71
N PHE A 146 -12.28 13.23 8.51
CA PHE A 146 -12.35 12.81 9.90
C PHE A 146 -13.67 12.09 10.12
N SER A 147 -13.63 10.83 10.52
CA SER A 147 -14.81 10.01 10.77
C SER A 147 -14.81 9.45 12.18
N ILE A 148 -16.00 9.29 12.76
CA ILE A 148 -16.20 8.69 14.07
C ILE A 148 -17.36 7.70 14.06
N HIS A 149 -17.12 6.48 14.55
CA HIS A 149 -18.14 5.44 14.78
C HIS A 149 -18.62 5.44 16.24
N PHE A 150 -19.92 5.26 16.44
CA PHE A 150 -20.50 5.12 17.78
C PHE A 150 -21.82 4.34 17.74
N ARG A 151 -22.22 3.77 18.88
CA ARG A 151 -23.51 3.09 19.06
C ARG A 151 -24.38 3.83 20.07
N THR A 152 -25.64 4.06 19.70
CA THR A 152 -26.64 4.68 20.57
C THR A 152 -27.01 3.80 21.76
N VAL A 153 -27.68 4.41 22.74
CA VAL A 153 -28.17 3.72 23.94
C VAL A 153 -28.96 2.49 23.54
N ASP A 154 -28.59 1.43 24.22
CA ASP A 154 -29.20 0.13 24.13
C ASP A 154 -29.60 -0.24 25.55
N ASP A 155 -30.91 -0.36 25.80
CA ASP A 155 -31.49 -0.75 27.08
C ASP A 155 -32.26 -2.07 26.97
N CYS A 156 -32.25 -2.68 25.79
CA CYS A 156 -32.84 -3.98 25.54
C CYS A 156 -31.80 -5.03 25.92
N PRO A 157 -32.05 -5.88 26.92
CA PRO A 157 -31.19 -7.02 27.13
C PRO A 157 -31.34 -8.02 25.98
N PRO A 158 -30.26 -8.75 25.63
CA PRO A 158 -30.31 -9.69 24.52
C PRO A 158 -31.36 -10.76 24.78
N GLN A 159 -32.20 -11.01 23.76
CA GLN A 159 -33.25 -12.02 23.77
C GLN A 159 -32.87 -13.18 22.87
N LEU A 160 -33.05 -14.39 23.39
CA LEU A 160 -32.96 -15.60 22.59
C LEU A 160 -34.21 -15.71 21.72
N LEU A 161 -34.03 -15.64 20.40
CA LEU A 161 -35.10 -15.73 19.40
C LEU A 161 -35.43 -17.17 19.05
N SER A 162 -34.41 -18.00 18.82
CA SER A 162 -34.61 -19.38 18.41
C SER A 162 -33.40 -20.25 18.72
N SER A 163 -33.65 -21.56 18.76
CA SER A 163 -32.61 -22.58 18.74
C SER A 163 -32.91 -23.56 17.61
N SER A 164 -31.86 -24.06 16.94
CA SER A 164 -32.00 -25.10 15.91
C SER A 164 -32.53 -26.42 16.49
N VAL A 165 -32.42 -26.61 17.80
CA VAL A 165 -32.89 -27.77 18.55
C VAL A 165 -34.03 -27.36 19.48
N LEU A 166 -35.16 -28.08 19.43
CA LEU A 166 -36.31 -27.87 20.31
C LEU A 166 -36.11 -28.56 21.66
N ASN A 167 -36.79 -28.05 22.70
CA ASN A 167 -36.77 -28.70 24.01
C ASN A 167 -37.41 -30.10 23.93
N ASN A 168 -36.74 -31.08 24.53
CA ASN A 168 -37.00 -32.51 24.46
C ASN A 168 -36.97 -33.10 23.04
N ALA A 169 -36.31 -32.44 22.08
CA ALA A 169 -36.12 -33.01 20.74
C ALA A 169 -35.35 -34.34 20.83
N THR A 170 -35.71 -35.29 19.98
CA THR A 170 -35.03 -36.57 19.80
C THR A 170 -34.42 -36.64 18.41
N GLY A 171 -33.33 -37.39 18.22
CA GLY A 171 -32.70 -37.47 16.90
C GLY A 171 -31.83 -36.26 16.58
N VAL A 172 -31.35 -35.53 17.60
CA VAL A 172 -30.47 -34.38 17.39
C VAL A 172 -29.09 -34.87 16.96
N SER A 173 -28.52 -34.20 15.96
CA SER A 173 -27.20 -34.56 15.45
C SER A 173 -26.14 -34.55 16.54
N ARG A 174 -25.25 -35.54 16.49
CA ARG A 174 -24.17 -35.73 17.47
C ARG A 174 -22.98 -34.80 17.27
N THR A 175 -22.84 -34.22 16.08
CA THR A 175 -21.62 -33.52 15.63
C THR A 175 -21.89 -32.10 15.13
N ASN A 176 -23.11 -31.83 14.64
CA ASN A 176 -23.45 -30.53 14.10
C ASN A 176 -23.57 -29.47 15.19
N ALA A 177 -23.24 -28.24 14.81
CA ALA A 177 -23.43 -27.08 15.66
C ALA A 177 -24.91 -26.88 16.02
N ILE A 178 -25.17 -26.66 17.31
CA ILE A 178 -26.45 -26.14 17.78
C ILE A 178 -26.41 -24.63 17.57
N GLN A 179 -27.29 -24.12 16.71
CA GLN A 179 -27.41 -22.69 16.46
C GLN A 179 -28.40 -22.10 17.44
N VAL A 180 -27.97 -21.05 18.15
CA VAL A 180 -28.82 -20.26 19.03
C VAL A 180 -28.80 -18.83 18.51
N THR A 181 -29.96 -18.35 18.09
CA THR A 181 -30.10 -17.01 17.52
C THR A 181 -30.55 -16.06 18.61
N PHE A 182 -29.78 -14.99 18.79
CA PHE A 182 -30.18 -13.83 19.56
C PHE A 182 -30.67 -12.73 18.62
N ASP A 183 -31.46 -11.81 19.15
CA ASP A 183 -31.89 -10.60 18.45
C ASP A 183 -30.75 -9.62 18.20
N GLU A 184 -29.60 -9.80 18.84
CA GLU A 184 -28.44 -8.93 18.70
C GLU A 184 -27.10 -9.64 18.93
N ARG A 185 -26.01 -8.92 18.64
CA ARG A 185 -24.64 -9.41 18.86
C ARG A 185 -24.23 -9.27 20.32
N LEU A 186 -23.78 -10.37 20.92
CA LEU A 186 -23.38 -10.41 22.33
C LEU A 186 -21.92 -9.95 22.55
N ALA A 187 -21.61 -9.53 23.77
CA ALA A 187 -20.25 -9.23 24.20
C ALA A 187 -19.43 -10.51 24.35
N GLU A 188 -18.26 -10.54 23.69
CA GLU A 188 -17.38 -11.73 23.62
C GLU A 188 -16.91 -12.18 25.00
N ALA A 189 -16.61 -11.24 25.90
CA ALA A 189 -16.21 -11.53 27.27
C ALA A 189 -17.29 -12.26 28.10
N SER A 190 -18.56 -12.23 27.67
CA SER A 190 -19.68 -12.87 28.39
C SER A 190 -19.99 -14.29 27.92
N LEU A 191 -19.47 -14.74 26.76
CA LEU A 191 -19.89 -15.98 26.10
C LEU A 191 -19.41 -17.23 26.84
N ALA A 192 -18.09 -17.41 26.94
CA ALA A 192 -17.46 -18.60 27.51
C ALA A 192 -17.93 -18.96 28.93
N PRO A 193 -18.05 -18.02 29.90
CA PRO A 193 -18.51 -18.38 31.25
C PRO A 193 -20.02 -18.66 31.35
N SER A 194 -20.79 -18.36 30.29
CA SER A 194 -22.25 -18.40 30.34
C SER A 194 -22.86 -19.61 29.64
N ILE A 195 -22.12 -20.34 28.81
CA ILE A 195 -22.64 -21.45 28.00
C ILE A 195 -22.08 -22.77 28.51
N LYS A 196 -22.96 -23.74 28.74
CA LYS A 196 -22.60 -25.04 29.29
C LYS A 196 -23.44 -26.16 28.68
N LEU A 197 -22.77 -27.19 28.16
CA LEU A 197 -23.37 -28.46 27.74
C LEU A 197 -23.07 -29.52 28.79
N SER A 198 -24.09 -30.24 29.27
CA SER A 198 -23.91 -31.30 30.26
C SER A 198 -24.86 -32.47 30.07
N ASP A 199 -24.52 -33.64 30.60
CA ASP A 199 -25.45 -34.77 30.70
C ASP A 199 -26.46 -34.57 31.87
N PRO A 200 -27.48 -35.44 32.04
CA PRO A 200 -28.44 -35.38 33.15
C PRO A 200 -27.82 -35.66 34.53
N TRP A 201 -26.62 -36.21 34.57
CA TRP A 201 -25.88 -36.54 35.79
C TRP A 201 -24.92 -35.42 36.22
N GLY A 202 -24.76 -34.38 35.39
CA GLY A 202 -23.99 -33.17 35.66
C GLY A 202 -22.58 -33.13 35.07
N SER A 203 -22.18 -34.13 34.26
CA SER A 203 -20.89 -34.14 33.57
C SER A 203 -20.87 -33.09 32.46
N ASN A 204 -19.79 -32.33 32.33
CA ASN A 204 -19.69 -31.24 31.36
C ASN A 204 -19.04 -31.74 30.08
N TYR A 205 -19.54 -31.25 28.95
CA TYR A 205 -18.97 -31.49 27.62
C TYR A 205 -18.42 -30.18 27.07
N ASP A 206 -17.20 -30.26 26.53
CA ASP A 206 -16.55 -29.12 25.91
C ASP A 206 -17.28 -28.68 24.66
N VAL A 207 -17.37 -27.36 24.47
CA VAL A 207 -17.98 -26.75 23.30
C VAL A 207 -17.10 -25.66 22.70
N ILE A 208 -17.20 -25.50 21.39
CA ILE A 208 -16.62 -24.41 20.63
C ILE A 208 -17.76 -23.45 20.31
N VAL A 209 -17.61 -22.19 20.72
CA VAL A 209 -18.62 -21.14 20.50
C VAL A 209 -18.07 -20.10 19.54
N THR A 210 -18.74 -19.92 18.41
CA THR A 210 -18.48 -18.81 17.49
C THR A 210 -19.71 -17.93 17.38
N GLN A 211 -19.50 -16.63 17.09
CA GLN A 211 -20.58 -15.67 16.96
C GLN A 211 -20.46 -14.84 15.68
N GLN A 212 -21.53 -14.88 14.87
CA GLN A 212 -21.66 -14.02 13.70
C GLN A 212 -23.06 -13.42 13.66
N ALA A 213 -23.15 -12.09 13.57
CA ALA A 213 -24.41 -11.35 13.46
C ALA A 213 -25.53 -11.78 14.45
N GLY A 214 -25.18 -12.04 15.73
CA GLY A 214 -26.15 -12.46 16.76
C GLY A 214 -26.50 -13.95 16.77
N VAL A 215 -25.98 -14.74 15.85
CA VAL A 215 -26.09 -16.21 15.87
C VAL A 215 -24.88 -16.80 16.59
N LEU A 216 -25.14 -17.54 17.67
CA LEU A 216 -24.16 -18.41 18.31
C LEU A 216 -24.18 -19.78 17.66
N SER A 217 -23.03 -20.24 17.19
CA SER A 217 -22.81 -21.61 16.76
C SER A 217 -22.09 -22.35 17.87
N ILE A 218 -22.79 -23.26 18.54
CA ILE A 218 -22.27 -24.05 19.66
C ILE A 218 -22.02 -25.46 19.15
N THR A 219 -20.77 -25.77 18.85
CA THR A 219 -20.37 -27.08 18.34
C THR A 219 -19.77 -27.91 19.47
N PRO A 220 -20.24 -29.15 19.71
CA PRO A 220 -19.55 -30.09 20.58
C PRO A 220 -18.07 -30.22 20.14
N ALA A 221 -17.16 -30.26 21.10
CA ALA A 221 -15.74 -30.41 20.78
C ALA A 221 -15.42 -31.79 20.18
N HIS A 222 -16.23 -32.81 20.49
CA HIS A 222 -16.17 -34.18 20.01
C HIS A 222 -17.59 -34.74 19.82
N ASP A 223 -17.71 -35.89 19.14
CA ASP A 223 -19.00 -36.49 18.80
C ASP A 223 -19.75 -36.91 20.08
N LEU A 224 -20.99 -36.43 20.25
CA LEU A 224 -21.78 -36.75 21.43
C LEU A 224 -22.24 -38.22 21.43
N PRO A 225 -22.30 -38.90 22.59
CA PRO A 225 -22.90 -40.23 22.73
C PRO A 225 -24.27 -40.36 22.05
N GLY A 226 -24.47 -41.44 21.30
CA GLY A 226 -25.72 -41.74 20.60
C GLY A 226 -26.86 -42.11 21.55
N ASN A 227 -28.10 -41.75 21.17
CA ASN A 227 -29.32 -42.04 21.93
C ASN A 227 -29.29 -41.58 23.41
N ALA A 228 -28.44 -40.60 23.73
CA ALA A 228 -28.19 -40.08 25.06
C ALA A 228 -28.86 -38.71 25.25
N SER A 229 -29.21 -38.37 26.49
CA SER A 229 -29.84 -37.08 26.80
C SER A 229 -28.79 -36.05 27.20
N PHE A 230 -28.99 -34.80 26.84
CA PHE A 230 -28.12 -33.67 27.18
C PHE A 230 -28.94 -32.46 27.59
N LEU A 231 -28.31 -31.58 28.36
CA LEU A 231 -28.79 -30.28 28.79
C LEU A 231 -27.82 -29.21 28.28
N LEU A 232 -28.26 -28.39 27.33
CA LEU A 232 -27.57 -27.15 26.97
C LEU A 232 -28.15 -26.01 27.79
N SER A 233 -27.31 -25.27 28.49
CA SER A 233 -27.72 -24.14 29.34
C SER A 233 -26.94 -22.88 28.99
N ILE A 234 -27.67 -21.76 28.92
CA ILE A 234 -27.16 -20.40 28.77
C ILE A 234 -27.57 -19.62 30.01
N ARG A 235 -26.58 -19.17 30.77
CA ARG A 235 -26.77 -18.39 31.99
C ARG A 235 -27.29 -17.00 31.66
N GLY A 236 -28.45 -16.65 32.23
CA GLY A 236 -28.94 -15.28 32.34
C GLY A 236 -28.76 -14.73 33.75
N GLY A 237 -29.13 -13.47 33.96
CA GLY A 237 -29.02 -12.78 35.25
C GLY A 237 -27.60 -12.28 35.57
N PRO A 238 -27.29 -12.02 36.85
CA PRO A 238 -25.98 -11.52 37.27
C PRO A 238 -24.84 -12.46 36.85
N GLY A 239 -23.87 -11.95 36.09
CA GLY A 239 -22.76 -12.76 35.56
C GLY A 239 -23.14 -13.71 34.42
N GLY A 240 -24.34 -13.57 33.84
CA GLY A 240 -24.75 -14.25 32.62
C GLY A 240 -24.37 -13.47 31.35
N ILE A 241 -24.85 -13.97 30.22
CA ILE A 241 -24.57 -13.45 28.88
C ILE A 241 -25.07 -12.00 28.75
N SER A 242 -24.27 -11.15 28.12
CA SER A 242 -24.59 -9.73 27.94
C SER A 242 -24.35 -9.29 26.51
N ASP A 243 -25.04 -8.23 26.09
CA ASP A 243 -24.73 -7.52 24.86
C ASP A 243 -23.44 -6.67 25.01
N ARG A 244 -23.09 -5.94 23.94
CA ARG A 244 -21.96 -4.99 23.90
C ARG A 244 -22.19 -3.75 24.77
N ALA A 245 -23.44 -3.42 25.05
CA ALA A 245 -23.89 -2.32 25.88
C ALA A 245 -23.83 -2.63 27.38
N GLY A 246 -23.62 -3.90 27.75
CA GLY A 246 -23.60 -4.39 29.12
C GLY A 246 -24.96 -4.83 29.66
N ASN A 247 -26.04 -4.80 28.85
CA ASN A 247 -27.32 -5.33 29.27
C ASN A 247 -27.27 -6.86 29.31
N ARG A 248 -27.83 -7.44 30.37
CA ARG A 248 -27.71 -8.88 30.65
C ARG A 248 -29.02 -9.60 30.36
N MET A 249 -28.94 -10.73 29.65
CA MET A 249 -30.08 -11.61 29.39
C MET A 249 -30.84 -11.89 30.69
N ALA A 250 -32.14 -11.59 30.72
CA ALA A 250 -32.89 -11.48 31.97
C ALA A 250 -33.12 -12.82 32.68
N LYS A 251 -33.37 -13.89 31.93
CA LYS A 251 -33.65 -15.23 32.47
C LYS A 251 -32.67 -16.23 31.87
N PRO A 252 -32.17 -17.21 32.64
CA PRO A 252 -31.42 -18.30 32.04
C PRO A 252 -32.30 -19.09 31.08
N TRP A 253 -31.67 -19.67 30.08
CA TRP A 253 -32.30 -20.54 29.10
C TRP A 253 -31.63 -21.90 29.13
N SER A 254 -32.41 -22.96 29.00
CA SER A 254 -31.88 -24.30 28.86
C SER A 254 -32.79 -25.15 28.01
N ILE A 255 -32.21 -26.05 27.24
CA ILE A 255 -32.92 -27.10 26.53
C ILE A 255 -32.38 -28.45 26.92
N SER A 256 -33.28 -29.39 27.11
CA SER A 256 -32.94 -30.81 27.11
C SER A 256 -33.15 -31.37 25.71
N PHE A 257 -32.29 -32.28 25.27
CA PHE A 257 -32.48 -32.99 24.01
C PHE A 257 -31.88 -34.38 24.08
N ARG A 258 -32.27 -35.24 23.15
CA ARG A 258 -31.72 -36.58 22.98
C ARG A 258 -31.08 -36.69 21.61
N THR A 259 -29.82 -37.11 21.58
CA THR A 259 -29.08 -37.33 20.33
C THR A 259 -29.70 -38.43 19.49
N GLU A 260 -29.43 -38.41 18.19
CA GLU A 260 -29.74 -39.52 17.29
C GLU A 260 -29.04 -40.80 17.73
N ASN A 261 -29.64 -41.93 17.36
CA ASN A 261 -28.99 -43.20 17.60
C ASN A 261 -27.76 -43.29 16.71
N ASP A 262 -26.65 -43.66 17.31
CA ASP A 262 -25.48 -44.03 16.57
C ASP A 262 -25.41 -45.54 16.46
N GLY A 263 -25.32 -46.04 15.24
CA GLY A 263 -25.07 -47.45 14.97
C GLY A 263 -23.96 -47.62 13.94
N VAL A 264 -23.20 -46.57 13.68
CA VAL A 264 -22.06 -46.61 12.76
C VAL A 264 -20.84 -46.90 13.60
N ALA A 265 -20.11 -47.96 13.25
CA ALA A 265 -18.85 -48.24 13.88
C ALA A 265 -17.78 -47.26 13.37
N PRO A 266 -16.84 -46.81 14.21
CA PRO A 266 -15.74 -45.98 13.76
C PRO A 266 -14.86 -46.77 12.77
N ASN A 267 -14.30 -46.07 11.77
CA ASN A 267 -13.31 -46.61 10.86
C ASN A 267 -11.94 -46.02 11.15
N PHE A 268 -10.94 -46.89 11.09
CA PHE A 268 -9.55 -46.47 11.11
C PHE A 268 -9.17 -45.86 9.75
N ILE A 269 -8.80 -44.58 9.74
CA ILE A 269 -8.38 -43.84 8.53
C ILE A 269 -6.91 -44.12 8.23
N GLY A 270 -6.06 -44.10 9.25
CA GLY A 270 -4.62 -44.19 9.04
C GLY A 270 -3.83 -43.96 10.32
N SER A 271 -2.52 -44.17 10.21
CA SER A 271 -1.59 -43.95 11.31
C SER A 271 -0.35 -43.20 10.86
N ARG A 272 0.31 -42.57 11.83
CA ARG A 272 1.70 -42.11 11.73
C ARG A 272 2.48 -42.76 12.86
N PRO A 273 3.58 -43.49 12.59
CA PRO A 273 4.08 -43.86 11.25
C PRO A 273 3.05 -44.67 10.45
N LEU A 274 3.17 -44.67 9.12
CA LEU A 274 2.29 -45.45 8.24
C LEU A 274 2.47 -46.96 8.46
N GLY A 275 1.44 -47.74 8.16
CA GLY A 275 1.55 -49.20 8.13
C GLY A 275 2.64 -49.64 7.14
N GLN A 276 3.49 -50.58 7.57
CA GLN A 276 4.71 -51.05 6.92
C GLN A 276 5.82 -49.99 6.78
N ALA A 277 5.77 -48.89 7.52
CA ALA A 277 6.89 -47.95 7.57
C ALA A 277 8.15 -48.66 8.09
N ASN A 278 9.28 -48.35 7.47
CA ASN A 278 10.60 -48.81 7.89
C ASN A 278 11.41 -47.61 8.40
N HIS A 279 12.39 -47.89 9.26
CA HIS A 279 13.27 -46.88 9.84
C HIS A 279 12.53 -45.80 10.64
N VAL A 280 11.41 -46.17 11.27
CA VAL A 280 10.69 -45.29 12.19
C VAL A 280 11.59 -44.99 13.39
N SER A 281 11.55 -43.77 13.89
CA SER A 281 12.28 -43.42 15.10
C SER A 281 11.91 -44.31 16.29
N PRO A 282 12.89 -44.82 17.05
CA PRO A 282 12.66 -45.41 18.36
C PRO A 282 11.91 -44.52 19.36
N LEU A 283 11.89 -43.19 19.14
CA LEU A 283 11.16 -42.20 19.95
C LEU A 283 9.81 -41.80 19.34
N ALA A 284 9.41 -42.43 18.22
CA ALA A 284 8.18 -42.08 17.54
C ALA A 284 6.99 -42.23 18.50
N ARG A 285 6.20 -41.16 18.63
CA ARG A 285 4.80 -41.31 19.06
C ARG A 285 4.03 -41.88 17.88
N ILE A 286 3.01 -42.67 18.16
CA ILE A 286 2.12 -43.18 17.13
C ILE A 286 0.81 -42.39 17.20
N ALA A 287 0.44 -41.71 16.12
CA ALA A 287 -0.91 -41.16 15.95
C ALA A 287 -1.79 -42.15 15.19
N LEU A 288 -2.96 -42.42 15.74
CA LEU A 288 -4.00 -43.26 15.13
C LEU A 288 -5.20 -42.36 14.82
N GLN A 289 -5.56 -42.26 13.55
CA GLN A 289 -6.63 -41.39 13.08
C GLN A 289 -7.88 -42.21 12.72
N PHE A 290 -9.02 -41.69 13.14
CA PHE A 290 -10.36 -42.24 12.93
C PHE A 290 -11.26 -41.21 12.27
N ASP A 291 -12.33 -41.66 11.62
CA ASP A 291 -13.37 -40.80 11.04
C ASP A 291 -14.37 -40.27 12.10
N GLU A 292 -14.41 -40.93 13.26
CA GLU A 292 -15.32 -40.66 14.37
C GLU A 292 -14.58 -40.60 15.70
N SER A 293 -15.13 -39.86 16.68
CA SER A 293 -14.55 -39.74 18.02
C SER A 293 -14.54 -41.09 18.75
N ILE A 294 -13.38 -41.50 19.24
CA ILE A 294 -13.20 -42.75 19.99
C ILE A 294 -13.30 -42.49 21.50
N ASP A 295 -13.99 -43.38 22.23
CA ASP A 295 -14.02 -43.33 23.69
C ASP A 295 -12.70 -43.87 24.27
N GLU A 296 -11.94 -43.00 24.94
CA GLU A 296 -10.68 -43.33 25.61
C GLU A 296 -10.83 -44.41 26.69
N ALA A 297 -12.03 -44.58 27.27
CA ALA A 297 -12.29 -45.64 28.23
C ALA A 297 -12.29 -47.05 27.60
N SER A 298 -12.44 -47.16 26.27
CA SER A 298 -12.48 -48.44 25.55
C SER A 298 -11.10 -49.06 25.27
N PHE A 299 -10.01 -48.34 25.59
CA PHE A 299 -8.64 -48.78 25.28
C PHE A 299 -8.08 -49.84 26.24
N ASP A 300 -8.51 -49.84 27.51
CA ASP A 300 -7.98 -50.70 28.58
C ASP A 300 -9.01 -51.77 28.98
N PRO A 301 -8.67 -53.09 29.01
CA PRO A 301 -7.38 -53.73 28.72
C PRO A 301 -7.28 -54.46 27.37
N SER A 302 -8.31 -54.43 26.51
CA SER A 302 -8.37 -55.29 25.30
C SER A 302 -8.62 -54.57 23.98
N GLY A 303 -8.84 -53.25 23.98
CA GLY A 303 -9.12 -52.49 22.75
C GLY A 303 -7.89 -52.27 21.87
N LEU A 304 -6.75 -51.98 22.50
CA LEU A 304 -5.49 -51.68 21.81
C LEU A 304 -4.36 -52.53 22.37
N LEU A 305 -3.70 -53.30 21.51
CA LEU A 305 -2.51 -54.08 21.86
C LEU A 305 -1.31 -53.50 21.12
N PHE A 306 -0.21 -53.28 21.85
CA PHE A 306 1.06 -52.88 21.27
C PHE A 306 2.12 -53.91 21.63
N GLN A 307 2.69 -54.58 20.64
CA GLN A 307 3.56 -55.74 20.83
C GLN A 307 4.85 -55.66 20.01
N ASP A 308 5.92 -56.24 20.54
CA ASP A 308 7.19 -56.46 19.83
C ASP A 308 7.09 -57.67 18.87
N ALA A 309 8.20 -57.96 18.18
CA ALA A 309 8.31 -59.10 17.26
C ALA A 309 8.15 -60.47 17.94
N ASN A 310 8.35 -60.54 19.26
CA ASN A 310 8.22 -61.75 20.09
C ASN A 310 6.83 -61.87 20.75
N LEU A 311 5.90 -60.96 20.42
CA LEU A 311 4.55 -60.84 21.00
C LEU A 311 4.51 -60.40 22.47
N ASN A 312 5.61 -59.85 23.01
CA ASN A 312 5.60 -59.21 24.33
C ASN A 312 4.87 -57.86 24.24
N ALA A 313 4.08 -57.52 25.25
CA ALA A 313 3.42 -56.22 25.33
C ALA A 313 4.44 -55.10 25.60
N VAL A 314 4.33 -54.01 24.84
CA VAL A 314 5.12 -52.79 25.03
C VAL A 314 4.30 -51.81 25.87
N PRO A 315 4.78 -51.32 27.02
CA PRO A 315 4.08 -50.31 27.81
C PRO A 315 3.94 -48.98 27.06
N PHE A 316 2.76 -48.35 27.15
CA PHE A 316 2.49 -47.07 26.52
C PHE A 316 1.48 -46.25 27.32
N SER A 317 1.43 -44.96 27.03
CA SER A 317 0.41 -44.01 27.49
C SER A 317 -0.40 -43.48 26.29
N LEU A 318 -1.64 -43.09 26.54
CA LEU A 318 -2.55 -42.53 25.53
C LEU A 318 -2.93 -41.11 25.89
N THR A 319 -3.09 -40.29 24.85
CA THR A 319 -3.75 -38.98 24.90
C THR A 319 -4.53 -38.80 23.60
N ALA A 320 -5.65 -38.07 23.60
CA ALA A 320 -6.37 -37.78 22.36
C ALA A 320 -6.28 -36.30 21.94
N SER A 321 -6.54 -36.05 20.66
CA SER A 321 -6.89 -34.72 20.17
C SER A 321 -8.18 -34.24 20.84
N ARG A 322 -8.42 -32.92 20.82
CA ARG A 322 -9.61 -32.31 21.44
C ARG A 322 -10.95 -32.86 20.91
N ASP A 323 -10.96 -33.35 19.67
CA ASP A 323 -12.11 -33.99 19.02
C ASP A 323 -12.14 -35.51 19.19
N HIS A 324 -11.16 -36.09 19.88
CA HIS A 324 -10.99 -37.53 20.09
C HIS A 324 -10.92 -38.37 18.80
N LYS A 325 -10.62 -37.75 17.64
CA LYS A 325 -10.47 -38.45 16.35
C LYS A 325 -9.03 -38.85 16.05
N ILE A 326 -8.07 -38.30 16.78
CA ILE A 326 -6.67 -38.70 16.73
C ILE A 326 -6.25 -39.15 18.12
N ILE A 327 -5.73 -40.35 18.20
CA ILE A 327 -5.23 -40.95 19.44
C ILE A 327 -3.71 -41.03 19.33
N TYR A 328 -3.04 -40.39 20.26
CA TYR A 328 -1.59 -40.39 20.38
C TYR A 328 -1.17 -41.45 21.39
N LEU A 329 -0.54 -42.51 20.89
CA LEU A 329 0.12 -43.54 21.66
C LEU A 329 1.59 -43.18 21.82
N LYS A 330 2.03 -43.06 23.07
CA LYS A 330 3.42 -42.80 23.41
C LYS A 330 3.99 -44.01 24.19
N PRO A 331 4.96 -44.75 23.62
CA PRO A 331 5.70 -45.77 24.37
C PRO A 331 6.29 -45.17 25.66
N GLU A 332 6.23 -45.89 26.78
CA GLU A 332 6.78 -45.40 28.06
C GLU A 332 8.31 -45.32 28.02
N ASP A 333 8.93 -46.33 27.41
CA ASP A 333 10.35 -46.39 27.09
C ASP A 333 10.57 -46.29 25.58
N PRO A 334 11.73 -45.77 25.13
CA PRO A 334 12.12 -45.83 23.72
C PRO A 334 12.05 -47.26 23.18
N LEU A 335 11.55 -47.40 21.96
CA LEU A 335 11.50 -48.69 21.29
C LEU A 335 12.92 -49.21 21.01
N GLU A 336 13.09 -50.51 20.85
CA GLU A 336 14.36 -51.10 20.47
C GLU A 336 14.69 -50.71 19.02
N PRO A 337 15.92 -50.26 18.72
CA PRO A 337 16.32 -49.98 17.34
C PRO A 337 16.33 -51.23 16.46
N ASN A 338 16.05 -51.06 15.16
CA ASN A 338 16.01 -52.15 14.17
C ASN A 338 15.08 -53.32 14.54
N ALA A 339 14.02 -53.05 15.32
CA ALA A 339 13.04 -54.03 15.77
C ALA A 339 11.70 -53.83 15.04
N SER A 340 10.89 -54.89 14.99
CA SER A 340 9.54 -54.83 14.42
C SER A 340 8.48 -54.77 15.51
N TYR A 341 7.51 -53.89 15.32
CA TYR A 341 6.40 -53.71 16.24
C TYR A 341 5.06 -53.88 15.55
N THR A 342 4.07 -54.37 16.28
CA THR A 342 2.69 -54.52 15.82
C THR A 342 1.74 -53.82 16.78
N ILE A 343 0.92 -52.91 16.25
CA ILE A 343 -0.24 -52.36 16.95
C ILE A 343 -1.48 -53.06 16.41
N THR A 344 -2.26 -53.66 17.30
CA THR A 344 -3.53 -54.29 16.96
C THR A 344 -4.68 -53.50 17.58
N LEU A 345 -5.59 -53.04 16.72
CA LEU A 345 -6.87 -52.45 17.10
C LEU A 345 -7.92 -53.55 17.03
N GLU A 346 -8.47 -53.94 18.18
CA GLU A 346 -9.42 -55.05 18.27
C GLU A 346 -10.86 -54.58 18.03
N SER A 347 -11.61 -55.34 17.22
CA SER A 347 -13.00 -55.05 16.81
C SER A 347 -14.05 -55.84 17.60
N SER A 348 -13.71 -56.34 18.80
CA SER A 348 -14.63 -57.15 19.61
C SER A 348 -15.59 -56.27 20.43
N VAL A 349 -16.62 -56.85 21.05
CA VAL A 349 -17.54 -56.13 21.97
C VAL A 349 -16.86 -55.60 23.24
N THR A 350 -15.63 -56.01 23.51
CA THR A 350 -14.74 -55.45 24.55
C THR A 350 -13.52 -54.76 23.93
N GLY A 351 -13.57 -54.46 22.63
CA GLY A 351 -12.54 -53.80 21.85
C GLY A 351 -12.73 -52.28 21.81
N LEU A 352 -12.01 -51.60 20.91
CA LEU A 352 -12.11 -50.14 20.75
C LEU A 352 -13.50 -49.74 20.28
N SER A 353 -14.10 -48.75 20.93
CA SER A 353 -15.43 -48.23 20.58
C SER A 353 -15.49 -46.71 20.59
N ASP A 354 -16.45 -46.17 19.84
CA ASP A 354 -16.86 -44.78 19.97
C ASP A 354 -17.58 -44.50 21.32
N PHE A 355 -17.96 -43.23 21.54
CA PHE A 355 -18.74 -42.79 22.71
C PHE A 355 -20.18 -43.34 22.78
N SER A 356 -20.64 -44.04 21.74
CA SER A 356 -21.94 -44.72 21.70
C SER A 356 -21.82 -46.23 21.98
N GLY A 357 -20.60 -46.74 22.11
CA GLY A 357 -20.29 -48.15 22.33
C GLY A 357 -20.28 -49.00 21.06
N ASN A 358 -20.24 -48.41 19.86
CA ASN A 358 -20.05 -49.20 18.63
C ASN A 358 -18.58 -49.59 18.52
N ALA A 359 -18.31 -50.90 18.54
CA ALA A 359 -16.97 -51.42 18.36
C ALA A 359 -16.46 -51.15 16.93
N LEU A 360 -15.15 -50.92 16.79
CA LEU A 360 -14.45 -50.72 15.54
C LEU A 360 -14.91 -51.73 14.46
N ALA A 361 -15.17 -51.27 13.24
CA ALA A 361 -15.77 -52.11 12.20
C ALA A 361 -14.93 -53.36 11.86
N HIS A 362 -13.60 -53.22 11.87
CA HIS A 362 -12.66 -54.26 11.50
C HIS A 362 -11.42 -54.26 12.38
N ARG A 363 -10.96 -55.46 12.78
CA ARG A 363 -9.67 -55.65 13.42
C ARG A 363 -8.57 -55.16 12.49
N THR A 364 -7.77 -54.21 12.97
CA THR A 364 -6.70 -53.58 12.18
C THR A 364 -5.35 -53.88 12.80
N GLN A 365 -4.40 -54.34 12.00
CA GLN A 365 -3.02 -54.54 12.42
C GLN A 365 -2.09 -53.60 11.66
N LEU A 366 -1.39 -52.77 12.41
CA LEU A 366 -0.34 -51.88 11.91
C LEU A 366 0.99 -52.50 12.29
N ARG A 367 1.88 -52.69 11.31
CA ARG A 367 3.25 -53.10 11.59
C ARG A 367 4.18 -52.00 11.14
N PHE A 368 5.24 -51.76 11.88
CA PHE A 368 6.34 -50.90 11.45
C PHE A 368 7.64 -51.47 12.00
N SER A 369 8.76 -51.08 11.37
CA SER A 369 10.08 -51.36 11.91
C SER A 369 10.75 -50.06 12.33
N THR A 370 11.41 -50.08 13.48
CA THR A 370 12.25 -48.99 13.96
C THR A 370 13.58 -48.98 13.22
N GLY A 371 14.16 -47.80 13.06
CA GLY A 371 15.55 -47.63 12.65
C GLY A 371 16.43 -47.28 13.85
N ASP A 372 17.60 -46.73 13.57
CA ASP A 372 18.52 -46.21 14.59
C ASP A 372 18.41 -44.68 14.78
N ASP A 373 17.60 -44.02 13.94
CA ASP A 373 17.47 -42.57 13.92
C ASP A 373 16.56 -42.09 15.06
N THR A 374 17.14 -41.36 16.01
CA THR A 374 16.44 -40.76 17.15
C THR A 374 16.62 -39.25 17.23
N GLU A 375 17.22 -38.65 16.19
CA GLU A 375 17.59 -37.25 16.19
C GLU A 375 16.51 -36.39 15.51
N PRO A 376 15.90 -35.41 16.19
CA PRO A 376 15.00 -34.44 15.57
C PRO A 376 15.67 -33.70 14.40
N PRO A 377 14.93 -33.38 13.33
CA PRO A 377 15.48 -32.54 12.27
C PRO A 377 15.83 -31.16 12.84
N SER A 378 17.02 -30.67 12.51
CA SER A 378 17.49 -29.35 12.89
C SER A 378 17.76 -28.50 11.66
N ILE A 379 17.58 -27.19 11.83
CA ILE A 379 17.84 -26.23 10.76
C ILE A 379 19.33 -25.88 10.81
N THR A 380 20.07 -26.29 9.80
CA THR A 380 21.51 -26.07 9.68
C THR A 380 21.83 -24.66 9.21
N THR A 381 21.05 -24.13 8.27
CA THR A 381 21.20 -22.74 7.80
C THR A 381 19.86 -22.08 7.48
N SER A 382 19.84 -20.75 7.56
CA SER A 382 18.70 -19.94 7.16
C SER A 382 19.17 -18.72 6.38
N CYS A 383 18.42 -18.37 5.33
CA CYS A 383 18.57 -17.15 4.56
C CYS A 383 17.18 -16.52 4.37
N PRO A 384 16.86 -15.38 5.00
CA PRO A 384 17.73 -14.59 5.89
C PRO A 384 18.21 -15.33 7.13
N ALA A 385 19.38 -14.92 7.64
CA ALA A 385 19.86 -15.41 8.93
C ALA A 385 18.97 -14.93 10.08
N ALA A 386 19.01 -15.63 11.22
CA ALA A 386 18.25 -15.25 12.40
C ALA A 386 18.59 -13.82 12.88
N ASN A 387 17.53 -13.04 13.10
CA ASN A 387 17.58 -11.62 13.44
C ASN A 387 18.28 -10.74 12.39
N ALA A 388 18.39 -11.23 11.15
CA ALA A 388 18.96 -10.41 10.09
C ALA A 388 18.12 -9.15 9.89
N THR A 389 18.81 -8.03 9.83
CA THR A 389 18.23 -6.73 9.53
C THR A 389 18.49 -6.37 8.08
N ARG A 390 17.74 -5.40 7.56
CA ARG A 390 17.99 -4.82 6.24
C ARG A 390 17.82 -5.86 5.12
N ILE A 391 16.82 -6.73 5.25
CA ILE A 391 16.46 -7.74 4.26
C ILE A 391 15.57 -7.15 3.17
N SER A 392 15.79 -7.51 1.91
CA SER A 392 14.95 -7.00 0.82
C SER A 392 13.47 -7.31 1.04
N PRO A 393 12.55 -6.33 0.86
CA PRO A 393 11.12 -6.55 0.75
C PRO A 393 10.69 -7.69 -0.21
N ASN A 394 11.51 -8.01 -1.21
CA ASN A 394 11.27 -9.10 -2.16
C ASN A 394 12.05 -10.39 -1.80
N VAL A 395 12.21 -10.68 -0.51
CA VAL A 395 13.01 -11.82 -0.04
C VAL A 395 12.34 -13.17 -0.32
N VAL A 396 13.16 -14.14 -0.74
CA VAL A 396 12.85 -15.58 -0.64
C VAL A 396 13.51 -16.10 0.63
N ILE A 397 12.73 -16.75 1.49
CA ILE A 397 13.23 -17.28 2.76
C ILE A 397 13.55 -18.77 2.59
N ASP A 398 14.83 -19.13 2.63
CA ASP A 398 15.32 -20.50 2.53
C ASP A 398 15.79 -21.02 3.89
N LEU A 399 15.41 -22.25 4.23
CA LEU A 399 15.83 -22.98 5.41
C LEU A 399 16.41 -24.34 4.98
N ASP A 400 17.66 -24.62 5.37
CA ASP A 400 18.30 -25.91 5.15
C ASP A 400 18.22 -26.74 6.43
N PHE A 401 17.86 -28.02 6.29
CA PHE A 401 17.78 -29.01 7.35
C PHE A 401 18.95 -29.99 7.27
N ASP A 402 19.32 -30.60 8.40
CA ASP A 402 20.30 -31.70 8.46
C ASP A 402 19.71 -33.05 8.00
N ALA A 403 18.38 -33.17 8.00
CA ALA A 403 17.64 -34.34 7.58
C ALA A 403 16.56 -33.98 6.54
N ALA A 404 16.15 -34.97 5.75
CA ALA A 404 15.04 -34.84 4.80
C ALA A 404 13.71 -34.69 5.56
N ILE A 405 12.93 -33.68 5.20
CA ILE A 405 11.63 -33.37 5.82
C ILE A 405 10.50 -34.13 5.15
N GLU A 406 9.55 -34.62 5.95
CA GLU A 406 8.35 -35.30 5.46
C GLU A 406 7.38 -34.28 4.81
N PRO A 407 7.16 -34.33 3.48
CA PRO A 407 6.41 -33.29 2.77
C PRO A 407 4.97 -33.11 3.25
N SER A 408 4.33 -34.18 3.74
CA SER A 408 2.96 -34.12 4.26
C SER A 408 2.84 -33.34 5.58
N THR A 409 3.95 -32.95 6.22
CA THR A 409 3.97 -32.07 7.40
C THR A 409 4.15 -30.60 7.05
N VAL A 410 4.58 -30.26 5.83
CA VAL A 410 4.80 -28.87 5.39
C VAL A 410 3.50 -28.29 4.82
N THR A 411 2.81 -27.48 5.62
CA THR A 411 1.50 -26.89 5.27
C THR A 411 1.44 -25.42 5.67
N ARG A 412 0.38 -24.72 5.27
CA ARG A 412 0.11 -23.33 5.70
C ARG A 412 -0.21 -23.19 7.20
N LYS A 413 -0.43 -24.30 7.92
CA LYS A 413 -0.62 -24.31 9.38
C LYS A 413 0.71 -24.48 10.11
N THR A 414 1.61 -25.29 9.55
CA THR A 414 2.91 -25.60 10.14
C THR A 414 4.00 -24.61 9.72
N VAL A 415 3.80 -23.84 8.64
CA VAL A 415 4.68 -22.75 8.22
C VAL A 415 3.87 -21.47 8.10
N THR A 416 4.21 -20.45 8.89
CA THR A 416 3.46 -19.18 8.94
C THR A 416 4.41 -17.98 8.98
N LEU A 417 4.05 -16.88 8.31
CA LEU A 417 4.78 -15.61 8.31
C LEU A 417 3.84 -14.50 8.83
N SER A 418 4.30 -13.65 9.73
CA SER A 418 3.50 -12.54 10.29
C SER A 418 4.35 -11.31 10.58
N ASP A 419 3.74 -10.12 10.49
CA ASP A 419 4.31 -8.83 10.93
C ASP A 419 4.02 -8.51 12.41
N GLY A 420 3.37 -9.44 13.14
CA GLY A 420 2.93 -9.27 14.52
C GLY A 420 1.47 -8.83 14.68
N THR A 421 0.86 -8.30 13.62
CA THR A 421 -0.57 -7.87 13.58
C THR A 421 -1.38 -8.65 12.55
N HIS A 422 -0.78 -9.00 11.43
CA HIS A 422 -1.39 -9.71 10.31
C HIS A 422 -0.57 -10.93 9.92
N GLN A 423 -1.24 -11.96 9.42
CA GLN A 423 -0.59 -13.11 8.79
C GLN A 423 -0.39 -12.83 7.30
N ILE A 424 0.84 -13.03 6.82
CA ILE A 424 1.22 -12.81 5.43
C ILE A 424 0.98 -14.10 4.64
N TYR A 425 0.38 -13.97 3.47
CA TYR A 425 0.16 -15.11 2.59
C TYR A 425 1.47 -15.51 1.89
N ILE A 426 1.87 -16.76 2.11
CA ILE A 426 3.12 -17.35 1.63
C ILE A 426 2.89 -18.63 0.80
N THR A 427 3.92 -19.09 0.10
CA THR A 427 3.94 -20.39 -0.58
C THR A 427 5.19 -21.17 -0.15
N PRO A 428 5.06 -22.18 0.74
CA PRO A 428 6.17 -23.06 1.12
C PRO A 428 6.39 -24.16 0.07
N ALA A 429 7.65 -24.46 -0.24
CA ALA A 429 8.06 -25.51 -1.18
C ALA A 429 9.32 -26.22 -0.69
N LEU A 430 9.33 -27.55 -0.74
CA LEU A 430 10.53 -28.35 -0.45
C LEU A 430 11.35 -28.60 -1.72
N SER A 431 12.67 -28.71 -1.57
CA SER A 431 13.58 -29.19 -2.60
C SER A 431 13.33 -30.66 -2.96
N ASN A 432 13.89 -31.12 -4.08
CA ASN A 432 13.73 -32.50 -4.55
C ASN A 432 14.29 -33.55 -3.58
N ASP A 433 15.36 -33.23 -2.86
CA ASP A 433 15.97 -34.03 -1.80
C ASP A 433 15.31 -33.80 -0.42
N LYS A 434 14.34 -32.88 -0.33
CA LYS A 434 13.54 -32.55 0.86
C LYS A 434 14.33 -31.98 2.04
N THR A 435 15.57 -31.55 1.83
CA THR A 435 16.42 -30.96 2.87
C THR A 435 16.37 -29.43 2.88
N ARG A 436 15.75 -28.78 1.89
CA ARG A 436 15.57 -27.33 1.84
C ARG A 436 14.11 -26.94 1.74
N LEU A 437 13.67 -26.00 2.57
CA LEU A 437 12.36 -25.35 2.52
C LEU A 437 12.51 -23.90 2.05
N SER A 438 11.90 -23.58 0.90
CA SER A 438 11.78 -22.23 0.36
C SER A 438 10.40 -21.66 0.64
N VAL A 439 10.33 -20.44 1.18
CA VAL A 439 9.10 -19.74 1.51
C VAL A 439 9.05 -18.40 0.77
N ILE A 440 8.06 -18.25 -0.11
CA ILE A 440 7.90 -17.06 -0.96
C ILE A 440 6.65 -16.28 -0.53
N PRO A 441 6.77 -15.01 -0.10
CA PRO A 441 5.64 -14.11 0.10
C PRO A 441 4.90 -13.80 -1.22
N SER A 442 3.58 -13.70 -1.18
CA SER A 442 2.76 -13.40 -2.38
C SER A 442 2.78 -11.94 -2.84
N LYS A 443 3.27 -11.03 -2.00
CA LYS A 443 3.51 -9.61 -2.28
C LYS A 443 4.82 -9.21 -1.63
N TYR A 444 5.40 -8.10 -2.10
CA TYR A 444 6.53 -7.49 -1.40
C TYR A 444 6.15 -7.15 0.03
N LEU A 445 7.07 -7.43 0.95
CA LEU A 445 6.94 -7.11 2.35
C LEU A 445 7.06 -5.59 2.55
N GLU A 446 6.48 -5.06 3.62
CA GLU A 446 6.55 -3.64 3.92
C GLU A 446 7.98 -3.25 4.36
N PRO A 447 8.54 -2.10 3.93
CA PRO A 447 9.84 -1.61 4.42
C PRO A 447 9.85 -1.36 5.93
N ASN A 448 11.03 -1.40 6.55
CA ASN A 448 11.24 -1.17 8.00
C ASN A 448 10.33 -2.00 8.92
N THR A 449 9.89 -3.17 8.47
CA THR A 449 8.91 -4.00 9.19
C THR A 449 9.58 -5.28 9.66
N SER A 450 9.28 -5.67 10.91
CA SER A 450 9.79 -6.90 11.50
C SER A 450 8.84 -8.04 11.18
N TYR A 451 9.37 -9.13 10.62
CA TYR A 451 8.62 -10.33 10.30
C TYR A 451 9.12 -11.51 11.12
N THR A 452 8.20 -12.39 11.50
CA THR A 452 8.49 -13.66 12.13
C THR A 452 7.96 -14.80 11.26
N LEU A 453 8.86 -15.61 10.72
CA LEU A 453 8.53 -16.92 10.17
C LEU A 453 8.54 -17.94 11.31
N ARG A 454 7.43 -18.66 11.49
CA ARG A 454 7.26 -19.73 12.47
C ARG A 454 7.09 -21.05 11.74
N LEU A 455 7.99 -21.99 12.04
CA LEU A 455 7.83 -23.41 11.76
C LEU A 455 7.30 -24.07 13.04
N HIS A 456 6.13 -24.69 12.95
CA HIS A 456 5.54 -25.38 14.07
C HIS A 456 6.35 -26.64 14.39
N GLY A 457 6.86 -26.73 15.62
CA GLY A 457 7.45 -27.94 16.16
C GLY A 457 6.42 -28.78 16.91
N SER A 458 6.91 -29.70 17.74
CA SER A 458 6.11 -30.76 18.37
C SER A 458 5.54 -31.75 17.36
N TYR A 459 4.84 -32.76 17.87
CA TYR A 459 4.41 -33.91 17.10
C TYR A 459 3.42 -33.58 15.97
N ASP A 460 2.60 -32.54 16.09
CA ASP A 460 1.70 -32.08 15.01
C ASP A 460 2.38 -31.08 14.04
N GLY A 461 3.68 -30.83 14.24
CA GLY A 461 4.50 -29.90 13.49
C GLY A 461 5.27 -30.54 12.32
N ILE A 462 6.39 -29.90 11.97
CA ILE A 462 7.33 -30.39 10.96
C ILE A 462 8.06 -31.64 11.49
N GLN A 463 8.16 -32.69 10.66
CA GLN A 463 8.86 -33.94 11.00
C GLN A 463 9.83 -34.34 9.88
N ASP A 464 10.84 -35.13 10.24
CA ASP A 464 11.69 -35.83 9.26
C ASP A 464 11.01 -37.09 8.68
N LEU A 465 11.72 -37.83 7.83
CA LEU A 465 11.22 -39.08 7.25
C LEU A 465 11.15 -40.25 8.25
N ALA A 466 11.90 -40.21 9.36
CA ALA A 466 11.84 -41.20 10.43
C ALA A 466 10.68 -40.94 11.41
N GLY A 467 10.03 -39.78 11.29
CA GLY A 467 8.93 -39.33 12.15
C GLY A 467 9.40 -38.62 13.41
N ASN A 468 10.66 -38.19 13.49
CA ASN A 468 11.10 -37.31 14.57
C ASN A 468 10.55 -35.90 14.31
N PRO A 469 9.78 -35.32 15.25
CA PRO A 469 9.30 -33.94 15.11
C PRO A 469 10.41 -32.95 15.43
N LEU A 470 10.34 -31.77 14.82
CA LEU A 470 11.08 -30.60 15.28
C LEU A 470 10.71 -30.34 16.75
N ASP A 471 11.69 -30.35 17.66
CA ASP A 471 11.45 -30.36 19.13
C ASP A 471 10.56 -29.20 19.61
N THR A 472 10.82 -28.00 19.09
CA THR A 472 10.11 -26.77 19.46
C THR A 472 9.83 -25.93 18.23
N ASP A 473 8.91 -24.98 18.34
CA ASP A 473 8.67 -24.03 17.26
C ASP A 473 9.97 -23.28 16.90
N TYR A 474 10.36 -23.38 15.64
CA TYR A 474 11.47 -22.57 15.14
C TYR A 474 10.95 -21.20 14.71
N LEU A 475 11.54 -20.16 15.28
CA LEU A 475 11.19 -18.77 15.02
C LEU A 475 12.36 -18.07 14.32
N LEU A 476 12.19 -17.79 13.03
CA LEU A 476 13.09 -16.92 12.29
C LEU A 476 12.53 -15.51 12.29
N ARG A 477 13.18 -14.63 13.02
CA ARG A 477 12.89 -13.19 12.99
C ARG A 477 13.84 -12.50 12.02
N PHE A 478 13.33 -11.58 11.22
CA PHE A 478 14.14 -10.67 10.41
C PHE A 478 13.40 -9.35 10.24
N SER A 479 14.12 -8.30 9.86
CA SER A 479 13.53 -7.01 9.51
C SER A 479 13.88 -6.61 8.09
N THR A 480 12.89 -6.08 7.38
CA THR A 480 13.08 -5.59 6.03
C THR A 480 13.92 -4.31 6.01
N SER A 481 14.57 -4.06 4.88
CA SER A 481 15.30 -2.82 4.61
C SER A 481 14.38 -1.62 4.62
N SER A 482 14.98 -0.44 4.74
CA SER A 482 14.26 0.83 4.76
C SER A 482 13.74 1.27 3.40
N SER A 483 14.02 0.49 2.34
CA SER A 483 13.77 0.86 0.96
C SER A 483 13.50 -0.37 0.11
N THR A 484 12.66 -0.23 -0.90
CA THR A 484 12.45 -1.24 -1.96
C THR A 484 13.44 -1.10 -3.12
N VAL A 485 14.28 -0.05 -3.12
CA VAL A 485 15.22 0.25 -4.22
C VAL A 485 16.32 -0.80 -4.30
N LEU A 486 16.45 -1.44 -5.47
CA LEU A 486 17.52 -2.40 -5.74
C LEU A 486 18.82 -1.68 -6.14
N PRO A 487 20.00 -2.26 -5.85
CA PRO A 487 21.25 -1.73 -6.35
C PRO A 487 21.32 -1.80 -7.88
N GLU A 488 21.72 -0.68 -8.46
CA GLU A 488 22.10 -0.55 -9.86
C GLU A 488 23.54 -0.05 -9.91
N PHE A 489 24.32 -0.56 -10.86
CA PHE A 489 25.74 -0.25 -10.99
C PHE A 489 26.07 0.25 -12.39
N VAL A 490 26.86 1.32 -12.44
CA VAL A 490 27.54 1.77 -13.65
C VAL A 490 29.01 1.36 -13.53
N ILE A 491 29.45 0.45 -14.38
CA ILE A 491 30.81 -0.07 -14.41
C ILE A 491 31.60 0.72 -15.47
N THR A 492 32.80 1.21 -15.13
CA THR A 492 33.68 1.91 -16.06
C THR A 492 35.11 1.37 -15.95
N PRO A 493 35.74 0.91 -17.05
CA PRO A 493 35.25 0.93 -18.44
C PRO A 493 33.97 0.10 -18.66
N GLY A 494 33.09 0.64 -19.50
CA GLY A 494 31.76 0.08 -19.74
C GLY A 494 31.77 -1.13 -20.69
N GLU A 495 30.62 -1.80 -20.79
CA GLU A 495 30.43 -2.94 -21.69
C GLU A 495 30.79 -2.60 -23.15
N GLY A 496 31.62 -3.42 -23.77
CA GLY A 496 32.01 -3.29 -25.17
C GLY A 496 33.01 -2.15 -25.46
N THR A 497 33.52 -1.46 -24.45
CA THR A 497 34.58 -0.46 -24.64
C THR A 497 35.87 -1.13 -25.15
N TYR A 498 36.59 -0.45 -26.03
CA TYR A 498 37.84 -0.93 -26.62
C TYR A 498 38.96 0.08 -26.42
N SER A 499 40.19 -0.34 -26.71
CA SER A 499 41.40 0.48 -26.57
C SER A 499 41.70 0.97 -25.14
N VAL A 500 41.20 0.29 -24.11
CA VAL A 500 41.45 0.65 -22.71
C VAL A 500 42.95 0.48 -22.38
N PRO A 501 43.62 1.45 -21.74
CA PRO A 501 45.03 1.32 -21.35
C PRO A 501 45.29 0.16 -20.39
N THR A 502 46.48 -0.45 -20.48
CA THR A 502 46.91 -1.57 -19.64
C THR A 502 47.00 -1.24 -18.15
N ASN A 503 47.19 0.03 -17.79
CA ASN A 503 47.28 0.48 -16.39
C ASN A 503 45.99 1.16 -15.88
N SER A 504 44.89 1.05 -16.62
CA SER A 504 43.61 1.67 -16.22
C SER A 504 43.11 1.12 -14.90
N HIS A 505 42.40 1.96 -14.15
CA HIS A 505 41.61 1.53 -13.00
C HIS A 505 40.19 1.17 -13.44
N LEU A 506 39.51 0.35 -12.65
CA LEU A 506 38.09 0.05 -12.82
C LEU A 506 37.30 0.78 -11.73
N SER A 507 36.26 1.50 -12.11
CA SER A 507 35.33 2.14 -11.19
C SER A 507 33.92 1.55 -11.32
N ILE A 508 33.20 1.52 -10.21
CA ILE A 508 31.82 1.06 -10.14
C ILE A 508 31.05 2.09 -9.32
N VAL A 509 30.10 2.78 -9.95
CA VAL A 509 29.22 3.74 -9.28
C VAL A 509 27.88 3.08 -8.99
N ALA A 510 27.46 3.07 -7.73
CA ALA A 510 26.15 2.58 -7.31
C ALA A 510 25.11 3.71 -7.24
N ASN A 511 23.85 3.37 -7.50
CA ASN A 511 22.71 4.28 -7.38
C ASN A 511 22.44 4.74 -5.93
N GLN A 512 22.90 3.99 -4.92
CA GLN A 512 22.87 4.36 -3.51
C GLN A 512 24.19 4.02 -2.82
N ALA A 513 24.41 4.53 -1.61
CA ALA A 513 25.57 4.15 -0.79
C ALA A 513 25.63 2.63 -0.64
N ILE A 514 26.81 2.06 -0.86
CA ILE A 514 27.17 0.66 -0.68
C ILE A 514 27.54 0.44 0.79
N ASP A 515 27.34 -0.78 1.27
CA ASP A 515 27.88 -1.23 2.54
C ASP A 515 29.36 -1.65 2.37
N PRO A 516 30.34 -0.87 2.87
CA PRO A 516 31.75 -1.12 2.58
C PRO A 516 32.25 -2.48 3.07
N SER A 517 31.61 -3.06 4.10
CA SER A 517 32.01 -4.39 4.60
C SER A 517 31.71 -5.52 3.61
N THR A 518 30.88 -5.26 2.59
CA THR A 518 30.53 -6.22 1.53
C THR A 518 31.37 -6.06 0.26
N VAL A 519 32.34 -5.13 0.24
CA VAL A 519 33.22 -4.91 -0.91
C VAL A 519 34.51 -5.68 -0.71
N ASN A 520 34.68 -6.79 -1.42
CA ASN A 520 35.90 -7.59 -1.40
C ASN A 520 36.03 -8.44 -2.68
N SER A 521 37.11 -9.22 -2.79
CA SER A 521 37.41 -10.04 -3.97
C SER A 521 36.45 -11.20 -4.23
N SER A 522 35.53 -11.50 -3.29
CA SER A 522 34.47 -12.49 -3.49
C SER A 522 33.17 -11.89 -4.02
N THR A 523 32.98 -10.57 -3.92
CA THR A 523 31.78 -9.86 -4.39
C THR A 523 32.00 -9.06 -5.66
N VAL A 524 33.24 -8.64 -5.92
CA VAL A 524 33.66 -7.97 -7.16
C VAL A 524 34.83 -8.74 -7.74
N LEU A 525 34.58 -9.43 -8.86
CA LEU A 525 35.56 -10.25 -9.56
C LEU A 525 36.00 -9.55 -10.84
N VAL A 526 37.30 -9.56 -11.10
CA VAL A 526 37.93 -9.01 -12.30
C VAL A 526 38.82 -10.08 -12.91
N GLU A 527 38.50 -10.51 -14.12
CA GLU A 527 39.21 -11.56 -14.86
C GLU A 527 39.70 -11.02 -16.20
N ASP A 528 40.93 -11.34 -16.56
CA ASP A 528 41.53 -11.01 -17.85
C ASP A 528 41.70 -12.31 -18.64
N SER A 529 41.28 -12.30 -19.91
CA SER A 529 41.25 -13.49 -20.78
C SER A 529 42.60 -14.15 -21.00
N VAL A 530 43.71 -13.46 -20.68
CA VAL A 530 45.09 -13.96 -20.85
C VAL A 530 45.68 -14.42 -19.52
N GLN A 531 45.52 -13.63 -18.46
CA GLN A 531 46.17 -13.91 -17.15
C GLN A 531 45.23 -14.50 -16.08
N GLY A 532 43.94 -14.63 -16.36
CA GLY A 532 42.94 -15.08 -15.39
C GLY A 532 42.56 -13.98 -14.40
N THR A 533 42.30 -14.33 -13.13
CA THR A 533 41.92 -13.36 -12.09
C THR A 533 43.02 -12.31 -11.90
N VAL A 534 42.65 -11.03 -12.02
CA VAL A 534 43.59 -9.91 -11.92
C VAL A 534 43.78 -9.55 -10.44
N PRO A 535 45.00 -9.58 -9.88
CA PRO A 535 45.23 -9.16 -8.50
C PRO A 535 45.16 -7.64 -8.39
N GLY A 536 44.39 -7.13 -7.43
CA GLY A 536 44.22 -5.70 -7.22
C GLY A 536 43.66 -5.36 -5.85
N THR A 537 43.57 -4.06 -5.58
CA THR A 537 42.99 -3.52 -4.34
C THR A 537 41.65 -2.87 -4.62
N LEU A 538 40.65 -3.15 -3.78
CA LEU A 538 39.33 -2.51 -3.82
C LEU A 538 39.29 -1.41 -2.76
N SER A 539 38.85 -0.23 -3.14
CA SER A 539 38.61 0.89 -2.22
C SER A 539 37.21 1.46 -2.44
N VAL A 540 36.58 1.91 -1.35
CA VAL A 540 35.26 2.53 -1.38
C VAL A 540 35.45 4.02 -1.13
N THR A 541 34.92 4.85 -2.03
CA THR A 541 35.07 6.31 -2.02
C THR A 541 33.70 7.01 -2.22
N ARG A 542 33.70 8.35 -2.19
CA ARG A 542 32.51 9.19 -2.49
C ARG A 542 31.28 8.86 -1.65
N ALA A 543 31.41 9.00 -0.32
CA ALA A 543 30.34 8.65 0.63
C ALA A 543 29.77 7.23 0.44
N ASN A 544 30.66 6.28 0.16
CA ASN A 544 30.37 4.88 -0.12
C ASN A 544 29.61 4.59 -1.41
N ARG A 545 29.61 5.48 -2.40
CA ARG A 545 28.92 5.23 -3.69
C ARG A 545 29.81 4.70 -4.80
N CYS A 546 31.12 4.82 -4.66
CA CYS A 546 32.06 4.38 -5.68
C CYS A 546 32.97 3.28 -5.16
N ILE A 547 33.11 2.19 -5.91
CA ILE A 547 34.16 1.18 -5.72
C ILE A 547 35.21 1.42 -6.78
N VAL A 548 36.47 1.55 -6.38
CA VAL A 548 37.61 1.65 -7.29
C VAL A 548 38.49 0.42 -7.11
N PHE A 549 38.67 -0.33 -8.18
CA PHE A 549 39.62 -1.44 -8.27
C PHE A 549 40.90 -0.96 -8.97
N THR A 550 42.00 -0.99 -8.22
CA THR A 550 43.34 -0.66 -8.73
C THR A 550 44.12 -1.96 -8.92
N PRO A 551 44.42 -2.35 -10.16
CA PRO A 551 45.22 -3.55 -10.43
C PRO A 551 46.65 -3.38 -9.93
N THR A 552 47.20 -4.41 -9.28
CA THR A 552 48.61 -4.44 -8.84
C THR A 552 49.57 -4.80 -9.97
N VAL A 553 49.04 -5.48 -10.98
CA VAL A 553 49.71 -5.79 -12.26
C VAL A 553 48.78 -5.34 -13.37
N GLY A 554 49.28 -4.54 -14.31
CA GLY A 554 48.48 -4.04 -15.44
C GLY A 554 47.82 -5.17 -16.24
N PHE A 555 46.72 -4.84 -16.91
CA PHE A 555 46.03 -5.73 -17.83
C PHE A 555 46.92 -6.10 -19.03
N SER A 556 46.67 -7.28 -19.60
CA SER A 556 47.45 -7.77 -20.74
C SER A 556 47.05 -7.04 -22.03
N PRO A 557 47.99 -6.51 -22.84
CA PRO A 557 47.66 -5.89 -24.12
C PRO A 557 46.85 -6.83 -25.03
N GLY A 558 45.74 -6.36 -25.57
CA GLY A 558 44.85 -7.14 -26.45
C GLY A 558 43.97 -8.17 -25.74
N SER A 559 43.96 -8.22 -24.40
CA SER A 559 43.03 -9.07 -23.65
C SER A 559 41.62 -8.47 -23.57
N THR A 560 40.65 -9.33 -23.24
CA THR A 560 39.33 -8.92 -22.79
C THR A 560 39.25 -9.08 -21.28
N VAL A 561 38.83 -8.02 -20.59
CA VAL A 561 38.60 -8.01 -19.15
C VAL A 561 37.11 -8.19 -18.89
N HIS A 562 36.77 -9.12 -18.01
CA HIS A 562 35.43 -9.39 -17.52
C HIS A 562 35.32 -8.95 -16.05
N VAL A 563 34.29 -8.16 -15.76
CA VAL A 563 33.94 -7.70 -14.43
C VAL A 563 32.63 -8.34 -14.03
N LYS A 564 32.58 -8.94 -12.84
CA LYS A 564 31.36 -9.53 -12.28
C LYS A 564 31.14 -9.04 -10.86
N ILE A 565 29.97 -8.46 -10.63
CA ILE A 565 29.45 -8.12 -9.30
C ILE A 565 28.48 -9.23 -8.90
N ILE A 566 28.78 -9.93 -7.81
CA ILE A 566 27.94 -11.03 -7.32
C ILE A 566 26.61 -10.50 -6.79
N GLY A 567 25.53 -11.15 -7.20
CA GLY A 567 24.17 -10.89 -6.72
C GLY A 567 23.75 -11.79 -5.56
N GLU A 568 22.45 -11.77 -5.28
CA GLU A 568 21.77 -12.59 -4.26
C GLU A 568 22.31 -12.36 -2.84
N ALA A 569 21.97 -13.24 -1.89
CA ALA A 569 22.26 -13.06 -0.48
C ALA A 569 23.77 -12.98 -0.15
N LYS A 570 24.63 -13.48 -1.04
CA LYS A 570 26.10 -13.46 -0.91
C LYS A 570 26.73 -12.25 -1.60
N GLY A 571 25.94 -11.46 -2.31
CA GLY A 571 26.39 -10.38 -3.17
C GLY A 571 26.72 -9.08 -2.47
N LEU A 572 27.13 -8.11 -3.29
CA LEU A 572 27.38 -6.73 -2.89
C LEU A 572 26.09 -6.07 -2.36
N ARG A 573 26.16 -5.32 -1.25
CA ARG A 573 24.97 -4.72 -0.61
C ARG A 573 24.98 -3.20 -0.66
N LEU A 574 23.80 -2.60 -0.80
CA LEU A 574 23.57 -1.20 -0.46
C LEU A 574 23.54 -1.02 1.06
N ALA A 575 23.89 0.17 1.54
CA ALA A 575 23.72 0.64 2.92
C ALA A 575 22.25 0.60 3.38
N SER A 576 21.29 0.61 2.47
CA SER A 576 19.87 0.35 2.77
C SER A 576 19.60 -1.12 3.10
N GLY A 577 20.43 -2.05 2.60
CA GLY A 577 20.32 -3.49 2.84
C GLY A 577 20.22 -4.36 1.61
N ASN A 578 19.69 -3.78 0.54
CA ASN A 578 19.32 -4.51 -0.68
C ASN A 578 20.56 -4.95 -1.46
N TRP A 579 20.41 -6.00 -2.25
CA TRP A 579 21.44 -6.61 -3.09
C TRP A 579 20.90 -6.88 -4.50
N PRO A 580 21.77 -7.09 -5.50
CA PRO A 580 21.33 -7.35 -6.87
C PRO A 580 20.59 -8.68 -6.93
N THR A 581 19.49 -8.77 -7.67
CA THR A 581 18.74 -10.03 -7.79
C THR A 581 19.45 -11.10 -8.63
N ARG A 582 20.54 -10.74 -9.31
CA ARG A 582 21.40 -11.59 -10.13
C ARG A 582 22.78 -10.95 -10.26
N ASP A 583 23.76 -11.72 -10.72
CA ASP A 583 25.09 -11.19 -11.03
C ASP A 583 25.00 -10.07 -12.09
N THR A 584 25.74 -8.98 -11.88
CA THR A 584 25.92 -7.91 -12.86
C THR A 584 27.27 -8.08 -13.53
N CYS A 585 27.29 -8.21 -14.85
CA CYS A 585 28.50 -8.45 -15.62
C CYS A 585 28.78 -7.29 -16.57
N SER A 586 30.07 -6.99 -16.79
CA SER A 586 30.55 -6.09 -17.85
C SER A 586 31.82 -6.66 -18.49
N SER A 587 32.07 -6.37 -19.76
CA SER A 587 33.29 -6.75 -20.47
C SER A 587 33.87 -5.64 -21.35
N PHE A 588 35.20 -5.53 -21.43
CA PHE A 588 35.90 -4.54 -22.25
C PHE A 588 37.25 -5.04 -22.76
N SER A 589 37.82 -4.41 -23.79
CA SER A 589 39.07 -4.83 -24.43
C SER A 589 40.22 -3.85 -24.22
N ILE A 590 41.40 -4.39 -23.91
CA ILE A 590 42.63 -3.65 -23.66
C ILE A 590 43.33 -3.30 -24.97
N GLY A 591 43.64 -2.01 -25.15
CA GLY A 591 44.32 -1.45 -26.31
C GLY A 591 45.84 -1.60 -26.32
N PHE A 592 46.43 -1.24 -27.46
CA PHE A 592 47.88 -1.11 -27.62
C PHE A 592 48.38 0.34 -27.52
N SER A 593 47.47 1.32 -27.37
CA SER A 593 47.75 2.76 -27.27
C SER A 593 46.91 3.41 -26.17
N GLN A 594 47.45 4.43 -25.50
CA GLN A 594 46.72 5.22 -24.50
C GLN A 594 45.81 6.26 -25.17
N ASP A 595 44.66 6.53 -24.57
CA ASP A 595 43.86 7.71 -24.90
C ASP A 595 44.58 8.97 -24.41
N ALA A 596 44.58 10.01 -25.23
CA ALA A 596 45.17 11.32 -24.93
C ALA A 596 44.14 12.46 -25.04
N ILE A 597 42.90 12.15 -25.38
CA ILE A 597 41.81 13.13 -25.47
C ILE A 597 41.19 13.22 -24.07
N ALA A 598 41.00 14.44 -23.58
CA ALA A 598 40.30 14.64 -22.32
C ALA A 598 38.78 14.70 -22.58
N PRO A 599 37.96 14.21 -21.64
CA PRO A 599 36.52 14.30 -21.76
C PRO A 599 36.04 15.75 -21.69
N GLU A 600 34.86 16.01 -22.24
CA GLU A 600 34.12 17.28 -22.11
C GLU A 600 33.05 17.15 -21.01
N ILE A 601 32.79 18.25 -20.30
CA ILE A 601 31.76 18.33 -19.25
C ILE A 601 30.98 19.63 -19.39
N ASP A 602 29.66 19.58 -19.22
CA ASP A 602 28.78 20.76 -19.13
C ASP A 602 27.83 20.64 -17.94
N LEU A 603 27.40 21.80 -17.43
CA LEU A 603 26.56 21.89 -16.24
C LEU A 603 25.30 22.72 -16.54
N THR A 604 24.14 22.19 -16.15
CA THR A 604 22.88 22.93 -16.19
C THR A 604 22.09 22.79 -14.89
N LEU A 605 21.00 23.55 -14.76
CA LEU A 605 20.12 23.52 -13.59
C LEU A 605 18.73 23.09 -14.04
N ASN A 606 18.22 21.97 -13.52
CA ASN A 606 16.91 21.42 -13.85
C ASN A 606 16.66 21.26 -15.36
N GLU A 607 17.72 20.91 -16.09
CA GLU A 607 17.84 20.78 -17.53
C GLU A 607 17.56 22.11 -18.27
N ILE A 608 17.62 23.24 -17.56
CA ILE A 608 17.35 24.55 -18.15
C ILE A 608 18.58 24.99 -18.95
N ASN A 609 18.30 25.26 -20.23
CA ASN A 609 19.29 25.77 -21.17
C ASN A 609 20.06 26.96 -20.58
N LYS A 610 21.39 26.95 -20.77
CA LYS A 610 22.35 27.96 -20.31
C LYS A 610 21.91 29.40 -20.57
N ALA A 611 21.23 29.66 -21.68
CA ALA A 611 20.72 30.99 -22.04
C ALA A 611 19.66 31.55 -21.06
N ARG A 612 18.99 30.69 -20.27
CA ARG A 612 17.92 31.07 -19.34
C ARG A 612 18.35 31.06 -17.87
N GLN A 613 19.59 30.65 -17.57
CA GLN A 613 20.07 30.44 -16.20
C GLN A 613 20.25 31.75 -15.40
N ASN A 614 20.62 32.85 -16.04
CA ASN A 614 20.89 34.14 -15.37
C ASN A 614 19.65 34.83 -14.75
N LYS A 615 18.46 34.21 -14.85
CA LYS A 615 17.20 34.72 -14.30
C LYS A 615 16.60 33.82 -13.21
N LEU A 616 17.25 32.70 -12.87
CA LEU A 616 16.74 31.71 -11.92
C LEU A 616 17.14 32.09 -10.48
N LEU A 617 16.15 32.32 -9.63
CA LEU A 617 16.33 32.40 -8.17
C LEU A 617 15.90 31.07 -7.58
N LEU A 618 16.84 30.30 -7.05
CA LEU A 618 16.61 28.98 -6.49
C LEU A 618 16.27 29.05 -5.00
N PRO A 619 15.48 28.11 -4.47
CA PRO A 619 15.28 27.94 -3.04
C PRO A 619 16.55 27.28 -2.46
N GLY A 620 16.66 27.24 -1.13
CA GLY A 620 17.76 26.52 -0.49
C GLY A 620 17.82 25.04 -0.86
N SER A 621 16.70 24.41 -1.26
CA SER A 621 16.66 22.99 -1.62
C SER A 621 15.52 22.65 -2.59
N SER A 622 15.48 21.41 -3.07
CA SER A 622 14.55 20.83 -4.03
C SER A 622 14.79 21.25 -5.51
N PHE A 623 16.05 21.34 -5.94
CA PHE A 623 16.39 21.52 -7.36
C PHE A 623 17.52 20.58 -7.77
N THR A 624 17.67 20.32 -9.06
CA THR A 624 18.75 19.49 -9.59
C THR A 624 19.82 20.32 -10.31
N ILE A 625 21.05 19.84 -10.23
CA ILE A 625 22.17 20.25 -11.08
C ILE A 625 22.46 19.09 -12.02
N ASP A 626 22.31 19.31 -13.31
CA ASP A 626 22.54 18.30 -14.33
C ASP A 626 23.98 18.41 -14.83
N VAL A 627 24.61 17.26 -14.99
CA VAL A 627 26.01 17.11 -15.33
C VAL A 627 26.10 16.22 -16.55
N ASP A 628 26.39 16.79 -17.70
CA ASP A 628 26.61 16.04 -18.93
C ASP A 628 28.11 15.89 -19.16
N TYR A 629 28.57 14.68 -19.46
CA TYR A 629 29.98 14.42 -19.74
C TYR A 629 30.14 13.41 -20.86
N ARG A 630 31.02 13.71 -21.81
CA ARG A 630 31.23 12.88 -22.98
C ARG A 630 32.70 12.81 -23.32
N ASP A 631 33.09 11.66 -23.83
CA ASP A 631 34.38 11.47 -24.45
C ASP A 631 34.17 11.09 -25.92
N SER A 632 35.11 11.47 -26.77
CA SER A 632 35.05 11.20 -28.21
C SER A 632 35.37 9.74 -28.51
N GLU A 633 35.10 9.29 -29.74
CA GLU A 633 35.52 7.96 -30.25
C GLU A 633 35.09 6.74 -29.41
N ASN A 634 33.98 6.87 -28.66
CA ASN A 634 33.40 5.82 -27.82
C ASN A 634 34.27 5.42 -26.61
N HIS A 635 35.22 6.28 -26.21
CA HIS A 635 35.88 6.20 -24.92
C HIS A 635 34.91 6.58 -23.79
N THR A 636 35.21 6.13 -22.57
CA THR A 636 34.34 6.34 -21.42
C THR A 636 34.98 7.25 -20.40
N ALA A 637 34.35 8.41 -20.18
CA ALA A 637 34.57 9.22 -18.99
C ALA A 637 34.26 8.38 -17.74
N ASP A 638 35.08 8.50 -16.70
CA ASP A 638 34.88 7.84 -15.42
C ASP A 638 33.98 8.68 -14.53
N PRO A 639 32.69 8.33 -14.34
CA PRO A 639 31.81 9.07 -13.46
C PRO A 639 32.31 9.10 -12.00
N ALA A 640 33.08 8.11 -11.53
CA ALA A 640 33.63 8.13 -10.17
C ALA A 640 34.69 9.22 -9.96
N SER A 641 35.27 9.74 -11.05
CA SER A 641 36.25 10.83 -11.03
C SER A 641 35.60 12.22 -10.91
N LEU A 642 34.27 12.34 -11.09
CA LEU A 642 33.55 13.62 -11.05
C LEU A 642 33.85 14.39 -9.77
N SER A 643 34.47 15.56 -9.88
CA SER A 643 34.82 16.42 -8.75
C SER A 643 34.01 17.69 -8.79
N PHE A 644 33.44 18.08 -7.66
CA PHE A 644 32.59 19.26 -7.53
C PHE A 644 33.16 20.23 -6.50
N GLN A 645 33.27 21.50 -6.88
CA GLN A 645 33.62 22.57 -5.97
C GLN A 645 32.51 23.62 -5.99
N LEU A 646 31.68 23.62 -4.94
CA LEU A 646 30.68 24.64 -4.72
C LEU A 646 31.27 25.77 -3.86
N LYS A 647 31.06 27.02 -4.27
CA LYS A 647 31.42 28.21 -3.50
C LYS A 647 30.19 29.10 -3.37
N GLY A 648 29.94 29.61 -2.17
CA GLY A 648 28.84 30.52 -1.89
C GLY A 648 28.84 30.94 -0.42
N PRO A 649 27.78 31.63 0.05
CA PRO A 649 27.61 31.95 1.46
C PRO A 649 27.36 30.69 2.31
N GLY A 650 27.61 30.83 3.61
CA GLY A 650 27.29 29.79 4.60
C GLY A 650 28.18 28.55 4.52
N SER A 651 27.69 27.46 5.11
CA SER A 651 28.27 26.13 4.93
C SER A 651 27.77 25.58 3.59
N VAL A 652 28.69 25.09 2.75
CA VAL A 652 28.34 24.54 1.44
C VAL A 652 28.66 23.05 1.38
N PRO A 653 27.81 22.24 0.72
CA PRO A 653 28.07 20.82 0.55
C PRO A 653 29.43 20.55 -0.10
N GLY A 654 30.14 19.55 0.43
CA GLY A 654 31.40 19.08 -0.14
C GLY A 654 31.20 18.31 -1.46
N SER A 655 32.29 18.03 -2.18
CA SER A 655 32.23 17.24 -3.42
C SER A 655 31.56 15.88 -3.23
N ASP A 656 31.90 15.18 -2.15
CA ASP A 656 31.35 13.84 -1.85
C ASP A 656 29.87 13.89 -1.45
N GLU A 657 29.43 14.99 -0.84
CA GLU A 657 28.04 15.19 -0.43
C GLU A 657 27.15 15.55 -1.62
N LEU A 658 27.66 16.34 -2.57
CA LEU A 658 27.01 16.56 -3.87
C LEU A 658 26.96 15.28 -4.69
N PHE A 659 28.05 14.51 -4.71
CA PHE A 659 28.07 13.21 -5.38
C PHE A 659 27.09 12.23 -4.73
N ALA A 660 27.01 12.20 -3.40
CA ALA A 660 26.08 11.35 -2.66
C ALA A 660 24.62 11.61 -3.03
N ASN A 661 24.30 12.86 -3.36
CA ASN A 661 22.96 13.30 -3.76
C ASN A 661 22.69 13.23 -5.28
N GLY A 662 23.61 12.66 -6.08
CA GLY A 662 23.45 12.59 -7.53
C GLY A 662 23.25 11.20 -8.13
N SER A 663 22.43 11.06 -9.17
CA SER A 663 22.39 9.84 -9.99
C SER A 663 23.32 10.03 -11.18
N PHE A 664 24.25 9.10 -11.42
CA PHE A 664 25.25 9.23 -12.48
C PHE A 664 25.25 7.98 -13.36
N GLY A 665 24.98 8.18 -14.64
CA GLY A 665 25.10 7.20 -15.71
C GLY A 665 26.49 7.19 -16.34
N SER A 666 26.60 6.62 -17.54
CA SER A 666 27.87 6.56 -18.29
C SER A 666 28.25 7.88 -18.98
N CYS A 667 27.30 8.78 -19.23
CA CYS A 667 27.54 10.05 -19.95
C CYS A 667 26.76 11.26 -19.42
N SER A 668 25.96 11.07 -18.38
CA SER A 668 25.20 12.15 -17.76
C SER A 668 24.84 11.78 -16.33
N GLY A 669 24.54 12.79 -15.51
CA GLY A 669 24.00 12.61 -14.19
C GLY A 669 23.25 13.84 -13.69
N GLN A 670 22.56 13.69 -12.57
CA GLN A 670 21.79 14.75 -11.93
C GLN A 670 22.03 14.73 -10.43
N ILE A 671 22.38 15.87 -9.85
CA ILE A 671 22.56 16.06 -8.41
C ILE A 671 21.33 16.75 -7.84
N LEU A 672 20.62 16.11 -6.92
CA LEU A 672 19.51 16.73 -6.21
C LEU A 672 20.02 17.52 -5.00
N ILE A 673 19.85 18.83 -4.98
CA ILE A 673 19.98 19.60 -3.74
C ILE A 673 18.71 19.38 -2.94
N ASP A 674 18.72 18.51 -1.94
CA ASP A 674 17.56 18.17 -1.11
C ASP A 674 17.51 19.01 0.19
N PRO A 675 16.45 18.90 1.02
CA PRO A 675 16.38 19.66 2.27
C PRO A 675 17.49 19.34 3.28
N GLY A 676 18.17 18.19 3.16
CA GLY A 676 19.29 17.80 4.02
C GLY A 676 20.58 18.56 3.71
N ILE A 677 20.76 18.98 2.46
CA ILE A 677 21.91 19.76 1.99
C ILE A 677 21.52 21.16 1.51
N ALA A 678 20.52 21.74 2.16
CA ALA A 678 19.97 23.02 1.78
C ALA A 678 21.02 24.14 1.83
N LEU A 679 21.01 24.99 0.82
CA LEU A 679 21.90 26.13 0.66
C LEU A 679 21.30 27.39 1.31
N ASP A 680 22.17 28.22 1.89
CA ASP A 680 21.80 29.53 2.44
C ASP A 680 21.53 30.54 1.31
N PRO A 681 20.78 31.62 1.56
CA PRO A 681 20.55 32.65 0.55
C PRO A 681 21.85 33.36 0.10
N GLY A 682 22.03 33.47 -1.22
CA GLY A 682 23.02 34.30 -1.88
C GLY A 682 23.56 33.66 -3.16
N HIS A 683 24.66 34.19 -3.68
CA HIS A 683 25.22 33.76 -4.97
C HIS A 683 26.17 32.56 -4.81
N TYR A 684 25.98 31.55 -5.66
CA TYR A 684 26.78 30.33 -5.70
C TYR A 684 27.48 30.17 -7.05
N THR A 685 28.66 29.56 -7.03
CA THR A 685 29.38 29.09 -8.20
C THR A 685 29.82 27.64 -7.99
N LEU A 686 29.30 26.73 -8.81
CA LEU A 686 29.75 25.34 -8.89
C LEU A 686 30.79 25.20 -9.99
N THR A 687 31.89 24.53 -9.70
CA THR A 687 32.87 24.08 -10.69
C THR A 687 32.91 22.55 -10.71
N ALA A 688 32.91 21.94 -11.89
CA ALA A 688 33.01 20.48 -12.03
C ALA A 688 34.10 20.04 -13.02
N THR A 689 34.73 18.92 -12.75
CA THR A 689 35.69 18.23 -13.65
C THR A 689 35.41 16.74 -13.67
N VAL A 690 35.76 16.08 -14.76
CA VAL A 690 35.71 14.61 -14.92
C VAL A 690 36.98 14.14 -15.62
N SER A 691 37.43 12.93 -15.35
CA SER A 691 38.56 12.28 -15.99
C SER A 691 38.10 11.02 -16.73
N ASP A 692 38.84 10.59 -17.74
CA ASP A 692 38.65 9.28 -18.38
C ASP A 692 39.39 8.17 -17.61
N SER A 693 39.28 6.92 -18.07
CA SER A 693 40.01 5.78 -17.50
C SER A 693 41.54 5.86 -17.68
N SER A 694 42.02 6.78 -18.53
CA SER A 694 43.44 7.04 -18.81
C SER A 694 44.04 8.13 -17.91
N GLY A 695 43.21 8.83 -17.13
CA GLY A 695 43.59 9.94 -16.25
C GLY A 695 43.59 11.32 -16.92
N ASN A 696 43.16 11.44 -18.19
CA ASN A 696 43.00 12.73 -18.84
C ASN A 696 41.81 13.46 -18.21
N THR A 697 42.03 14.70 -17.75
CA THR A 697 41.01 15.47 -17.00
C THR A 697 40.44 16.58 -17.87
N SER A 698 39.11 16.71 -17.84
CA SER A 698 38.37 17.73 -18.58
C SER A 698 38.76 19.15 -18.20
N THR A 699 38.49 20.09 -19.10
CA THR A 699 38.49 21.51 -18.72
C THR A 699 37.36 21.78 -17.71
N PRO A 700 37.59 22.54 -16.62
CA PRO A 700 36.57 22.74 -15.60
C PRO A 700 35.33 23.49 -16.13
N ALA A 701 34.15 22.87 -16.02
CA ALA A 701 32.87 23.54 -16.25
C ALA A 701 32.48 24.38 -15.04
N LYS A 702 31.87 25.54 -15.28
CA LYS A 702 31.41 26.47 -14.23
C LYS A 702 29.94 26.82 -14.42
N LEU A 703 29.22 26.85 -13.31
CA LEU A 703 27.80 27.17 -13.23
C LEU A 703 27.57 28.17 -12.08
N GLY A 704 26.95 29.32 -12.37
CA GLY A 704 26.59 30.33 -11.36
C GLY A 704 25.08 30.42 -11.18
N PHE A 705 24.61 30.57 -9.94
CA PHE A 705 23.19 30.70 -9.61
C PHE A 705 22.95 31.42 -8.27
N ASP A 706 21.75 31.96 -8.07
CA ASP A 706 21.36 32.64 -6.84
C ASP A 706 20.37 31.81 -6.04
N VAL A 707 20.59 31.69 -4.73
CA VAL A 707 19.69 31.07 -3.75
C VAL A 707 18.99 32.15 -2.94
N VAL A 708 17.70 32.01 -2.66
CA VAL A 708 16.90 32.95 -1.86
C VAL A 708 16.16 32.26 -0.73
N ASN A 709 15.93 32.98 0.38
CA ASN A 709 15.09 32.48 1.46
C ASN A 709 13.63 32.35 0.98
N PRO A 710 12.92 31.28 1.38
CA PRO A 710 11.48 31.25 1.28
C PRO A 710 10.93 32.35 2.20
N SER A 711 10.50 33.48 1.63
CA SER A 711 9.77 34.52 2.36
C SER A 711 8.26 34.26 2.26
N GLN A 712 7.48 34.75 3.22
CA GLN A 712 6.01 34.58 3.20
C GLN A 712 5.40 35.21 1.94
N ASP A 713 5.96 36.32 1.46
CA ASP A 713 5.56 36.97 0.19
C ASP A 713 5.91 36.14 -1.06
N LEU A 714 6.66 35.05 -0.88
CA LEU A 714 7.25 34.19 -1.90
C LEU A 714 6.82 32.71 -1.74
N ARG A 715 5.66 32.33 -1.19
CA ARG A 715 5.10 30.95 -1.36
C ARG A 715 3.96 30.96 -2.39
N PRO A 716 3.72 29.92 -3.22
CA PRO A 716 2.54 29.90 -4.10
C PRO A 716 1.27 29.68 -3.27
N PHE A 717 1.41 29.00 -2.13
CA PHE A 717 0.34 28.64 -1.22
C PHE A 717 0.75 28.97 0.23
N GLU A 718 0.05 29.92 0.84
CA GLU A 718 0.15 30.21 2.28
C GLU A 718 -0.75 29.27 3.12
N ARG A 719 -1.69 28.60 2.44
CA ARG A 719 -2.72 27.68 2.93
C ARG A 719 -3.08 26.69 1.83
N MET A 720 -3.83 25.64 2.16
CA MET A 720 -4.29 24.68 1.19
C MET A 720 -5.13 25.31 0.08
N GLN A 721 -4.72 25.13 -1.18
CA GLN A 721 -5.50 25.52 -2.34
C GLN A 721 -6.54 24.45 -2.66
N ILE A 722 -7.82 24.80 -2.65
CA ILE A 722 -8.88 23.90 -3.10
C ILE A 722 -9.16 24.16 -4.58
N VAL A 723 -9.24 23.10 -5.39
CA VAL A 723 -9.61 23.15 -6.80
C VAL A 723 -10.90 22.38 -7.00
N TRP A 724 -11.98 23.10 -7.31
CA TRP A 724 -13.25 22.49 -7.68
C TRP A 724 -13.25 22.11 -9.16
N VAL A 725 -13.19 20.81 -9.42
CA VAL A 725 -13.25 20.22 -10.76
C VAL A 725 -14.72 20.08 -11.18
N ARG A 726 -15.11 20.81 -12.22
CA ARG A 726 -16.49 20.92 -12.73
C ARG A 726 -16.71 19.91 -13.85
N PHE A 727 -17.58 18.93 -13.59
CA PHE A 727 -18.05 17.94 -14.57
C PHE A 727 -19.53 18.11 -14.94
N ASP A 728 -20.11 19.26 -14.57
CA ASP A 728 -21.54 19.60 -14.62
C ASP A 728 -21.81 20.81 -15.54
N MET A 729 -20.81 21.23 -16.34
CA MET A 729 -20.96 22.33 -17.29
C MET A 729 -21.61 21.86 -18.59
N ASP A 730 -22.51 22.70 -19.13
CA ASP A 730 -23.13 22.56 -20.45
C ASP A 730 -22.88 23.88 -21.21
N ARG A 731 -21.91 23.89 -22.12
CA ARG A 731 -21.35 25.12 -22.73
C ARG A 731 -21.25 25.08 -24.26
N GLU A 732 -21.75 24.03 -24.91
CA GLU A 732 -21.81 23.91 -26.38
C GLU A 732 -22.32 25.21 -27.05
N GLY A 733 -21.80 25.52 -28.25
CA GLY A 733 -22.33 26.58 -29.12
C GLY A 733 -22.10 28.04 -28.65
N LYS A 734 -20.91 28.35 -28.12
CA LYS A 734 -20.56 29.68 -27.54
C LYS A 734 -21.31 29.99 -26.24
N GLY A 735 -21.50 28.98 -25.38
CA GLY A 735 -22.03 29.17 -24.02
C GLY A 735 -23.56 29.19 -23.92
N LYS A 736 -24.28 28.61 -24.88
CA LYS A 736 -25.75 28.49 -24.84
C LYS A 736 -26.23 27.14 -24.31
N GLY A 737 -25.39 26.10 -24.41
CA GLY A 737 -25.70 24.75 -23.97
C GLY A 737 -26.82 24.09 -24.78
N ASP A 738 -26.91 22.76 -24.72
CA ASP A 738 -27.96 21.99 -25.38
C ASP A 738 -28.85 21.18 -24.43
N GLY A 739 -28.69 21.40 -23.12
CA GLY A 739 -29.40 20.72 -22.05
C GLY A 739 -28.73 19.42 -21.62
N VAL A 740 -27.59 19.04 -22.21
CA VAL A 740 -26.78 17.89 -21.81
C VAL A 740 -25.40 18.36 -21.42
N VAL A 741 -24.94 17.93 -20.24
CA VAL A 741 -23.61 18.27 -19.72
C VAL A 741 -22.52 17.81 -20.70
N ASP A 742 -21.59 18.71 -21.04
CA ASP A 742 -20.55 18.50 -22.06
C ASP A 742 -19.73 17.22 -21.77
N PHE A 743 -19.39 17.00 -20.51
CA PHE A 743 -18.66 15.80 -20.08
C PHE A 743 -19.43 14.50 -20.37
N ASP A 744 -20.76 14.47 -20.17
CA ASP A 744 -21.56 13.29 -20.47
C ASP A 744 -21.61 13.02 -21.98
N GLN A 745 -21.68 14.09 -22.76
CA GLN A 745 -21.63 14.00 -24.21
C GLN A 745 -20.31 13.41 -24.70
N ASP A 746 -19.19 13.83 -24.09
CA ASP A 746 -17.88 13.29 -24.40
C ASP A 746 -17.84 11.78 -24.08
N LEU A 747 -18.37 11.36 -22.93
CA LEU A 747 -18.44 9.93 -22.57
C LEU A 747 -19.32 9.11 -23.53
N TYR A 748 -20.32 9.71 -24.18
CA TYR A 748 -21.05 9.05 -25.27
C TYR A 748 -20.19 8.83 -26.52
N LEU A 749 -19.29 9.76 -26.86
CA LEU A 749 -18.38 9.63 -28.01
C LEU A 749 -17.33 8.55 -27.79
N TYR A 750 -16.77 8.49 -26.58
CA TYR A 750 -15.85 7.42 -26.17
C TYR A 750 -16.51 6.04 -26.05
N GLY A 751 -17.85 5.98 -26.03
CA GLY A 751 -18.60 4.74 -25.84
C GLY A 751 -18.59 4.25 -24.39
N LEU A 752 -18.21 5.09 -23.43
CA LEU A 752 -18.20 4.76 -21.99
C LEU A 752 -19.56 4.98 -21.33
N MET A 753 -20.48 5.67 -22.00
CA MET A 753 -21.87 5.81 -21.60
C MET A 753 -22.79 5.67 -22.81
N SER A 754 -24.08 5.40 -22.55
CA SER A 754 -25.11 5.29 -23.60
C SER A 754 -26.26 6.26 -23.39
N LYS A 755 -26.66 6.97 -24.45
CA LYS A 755 -27.86 7.83 -24.43
C LYS A 755 -29.10 7.03 -24.01
N GLY A 756 -29.89 7.61 -23.11
CA GLY A 756 -31.08 6.96 -22.54
C GLY A 756 -30.82 5.95 -21.43
N ASP A 757 -29.55 5.68 -21.08
CA ASP A 757 -29.12 4.78 -20.00
C ASP A 757 -29.85 3.41 -19.99
N PRO A 758 -29.82 2.64 -21.09
CA PRO A 758 -30.63 1.42 -21.24
C PRO A 758 -30.38 0.36 -20.15
N SER A 759 -29.19 0.33 -19.55
CA SER A 759 -28.83 -0.62 -18.48
C SER A 759 -28.75 0.02 -17.09
N GLY A 760 -28.98 1.33 -16.93
CA GLY A 760 -28.86 2.03 -15.64
C GLY A 760 -27.44 2.17 -15.12
N THR A 761 -26.42 2.07 -15.99
CA THR A 761 -25.00 1.98 -15.62
C THR A 761 -24.26 3.31 -15.74
N ASN A 762 -24.83 4.30 -16.44
CA ASN A 762 -24.17 5.56 -16.74
C ASN A 762 -23.67 6.30 -15.49
N ALA A 763 -24.50 6.39 -14.45
CA ALA A 763 -24.14 7.12 -13.22
C ALA A 763 -22.91 6.51 -12.51
N ARG A 764 -22.79 5.18 -12.53
CA ARG A 764 -21.64 4.48 -11.93
C ARG A 764 -20.37 4.73 -12.72
N ILE A 765 -20.41 4.55 -14.05
CA ILE A 765 -19.25 4.78 -14.91
C ILE A 765 -18.79 6.23 -14.82
N ARG A 766 -19.73 7.19 -14.83
CA ARG A 766 -19.42 8.60 -14.63
C ARG A 766 -18.66 8.84 -13.32
N SER A 767 -19.10 8.25 -12.20
CA SER A 767 -18.37 8.42 -10.94
C SER A 767 -16.98 7.80 -10.98
N ILE A 768 -16.82 6.60 -11.54
CA ILE A 768 -15.52 5.91 -11.64
C ILE A 768 -14.51 6.77 -12.39
N ILE A 769 -14.92 7.34 -13.53
CA ILE A 769 -14.04 8.18 -14.36
C ILE A 769 -13.70 9.48 -13.61
N GLN A 770 -14.69 10.15 -13.02
CA GLN A 770 -14.46 11.37 -12.24
C GLN A 770 -13.51 11.13 -11.05
N ASP A 771 -13.67 10.01 -10.34
CA ASP A 771 -12.80 9.60 -9.25
C ASP A 771 -11.39 9.29 -9.75
N GLY A 772 -11.26 8.66 -10.92
CA GLY A 772 -9.97 8.42 -11.57
C GLY A 772 -9.25 9.71 -11.96
N ILE A 773 -9.94 10.68 -12.56
CA ILE A 773 -9.36 11.98 -12.96
C ILE A 773 -8.79 12.71 -11.74
N VAL A 774 -9.60 12.80 -10.68
CA VAL A 774 -9.21 13.48 -9.43
C VAL A 774 -8.09 12.73 -8.73
N ARG A 775 -8.15 11.40 -8.68
CA ARG A 775 -7.10 10.54 -8.12
C ARG A 775 -5.76 10.77 -8.81
N THR A 776 -5.73 10.72 -10.14
CA THR A 776 -4.51 10.93 -10.92
C THR A 776 -3.95 12.33 -10.66
N ALA A 777 -4.79 13.37 -10.65
CA ALA A 777 -4.35 14.72 -10.30
C ALA A 777 -3.77 14.79 -8.86
N HIS A 778 -4.42 14.18 -7.86
CA HIS A 778 -3.87 14.15 -6.49
C HIS A 778 -2.49 13.48 -6.43
N LEU A 779 -2.32 12.34 -7.08
CA LEU A 779 -1.07 11.58 -7.10
C LEU A 779 0.08 12.41 -7.69
N LEU A 780 -0.17 13.13 -8.79
CA LEU A 780 0.83 13.97 -9.46
C LEU A 780 1.32 15.14 -8.59
N TYR A 781 0.48 15.65 -7.69
CA TYR A 781 0.84 16.66 -6.68
C TYR A 781 1.36 16.05 -5.37
N GLY A 782 1.65 14.74 -5.35
CA GLY A 782 2.24 14.02 -4.23
C GLY A 782 1.27 13.71 -3.08
N ARG A 783 -0.04 13.62 -3.34
CA ARG A 783 -1.06 13.23 -2.34
C ARG A 783 -1.49 11.77 -2.51
N SER A 784 -2.20 11.23 -1.51
CA SER A 784 -2.84 9.93 -1.66
C SER A 784 -3.94 9.94 -2.72
N ALA A 785 -4.37 8.76 -3.17
CA ALA A 785 -5.48 8.61 -4.11
C ALA A 785 -6.82 9.25 -3.65
N SER A 786 -7.04 9.37 -2.33
CA SER A 786 -8.20 10.06 -1.74
C SER A 786 -7.97 11.57 -1.53
N GLY A 787 -6.82 12.07 -1.96
CA GLY A 787 -6.37 13.44 -1.73
C GLY A 787 -5.91 13.71 -0.31
N SER A 788 -5.62 12.68 0.50
CA SER A 788 -5.07 12.90 1.84
C SER A 788 -3.58 13.31 1.77
N PRO A 789 -3.10 14.18 2.66
CA PRO A 789 -1.71 14.63 2.65
C PRO A 789 -0.73 13.49 2.92
N GLN A 790 0.36 13.51 2.17
CA GLN A 790 1.57 12.70 2.35
C GLN A 790 2.76 13.64 2.62
N ALA A 791 3.89 13.08 3.11
CA ALA A 791 5.09 13.87 3.39
C ALA A 791 5.58 14.57 2.12
N GLY A 792 5.77 15.89 2.19
CA GLY A 792 6.18 16.70 1.04
C GLY A 792 5.11 16.87 -0.03
N CYS A 793 3.83 16.57 0.21
CA CYS A 793 2.80 16.87 -0.80
C CYS A 793 2.66 18.38 -1.06
N VAL A 794 2.23 18.76 -2.26
CA VAL A 794 1.83 20.14 -2.54
C VAL A 794 0.52 20.43 -1.78
N PRO A 795 0.36 21.60 -1.13
CA PRO A 795 -0.84 21.97 -0.40
C PRO A 795 -1.99 22.34 -1.36
N ILE A 796 -2.42 21.40 -2.19
CA ILE A 796 -3.51 21.52 -3.15
C ILE A 796 -4.45 20.33 -3.08
N ARG A 797 -5.76 20.56 -3.11
CA ARG A 797 -6.78 19.51 -3.07
C ARG A 797 -7.79 19.69 -4.18
N PHE A 798 -7.88 18.69 -5.05
CA PHE A 798 -8.96 18.56 -6.03
C PHE A 798 -10.24 18.01 -5.38
N VAL A 799 -11.38 18.63 -5.68
CA VAL A 799 -12.70 18.24 -5.19
C VAL A 799 -13.71 18.25 -6.34
N ARG A 800 -14.63 17.28 -6.37
CA ARG A 800 -15.68 17.18 -7.41
C ARG A 800 -16.90 18.05 -7.14
N ARG A 801 -17.12 18.37 -5.86
CA ARG A 801 -18.28 19.12 -5.38
C ARG A 801 -17.86 20.55 -5.02
N LYS A 802 -18.80 21.48 -5.16
CA LYS A 802 -18.60 22.88 -4.80
C LYS A 802 -18.37 22.98 -3.29
N PRO A 803 -17.24 23.54 -2.83
CA PRO A 803 -17.07 23.89 -1.42
C PRO A 803 -18.08 24.97 -1.01
N SER A 804 -18.72 24.82 0.15
CA SER A 804 -19.80 25.73 0.57
C SER A 804 -19.31 27.15 0.84
N SER A 805 -18.17 27.31 1.53
CA SER A 805 -17.60 28.62 1.87
C SER A 805 -16.08 28.69 1.77
N ALA A 806 -15.39 27.56 1.54
CA ALA A 806 -13.94 27.56 1.38
C ALA A 806 -13.53 28.29 0.08
N PRO A 807 -12.54 29.21 0.10
CA PRO A 807 -11.97 29.80 -1.11
C PRO A 807 -11.40 28.70 -2.02
N HIS A 808 -11.75 28.75 -3.31
CA HIS A 808 -11.36 27.69 -4.24
C HIS A 808 -11.20 28.19 -5.68
N MET A 809 -10.26 27.59 -6.39
CA MET A 809 -10.18 27.63 -7.86
C MET A 809 -11.25 26.73 -8.46
N ARG A 810 -11.55 26.94 -9.74
CA ARG A 810 -12.50 26.12 -10.50
C ARG A 810 -11.92 25.81 -11.86
N ILE A 811 -12.09 24.58 -12.34
CA ILE A 811 -11.69 24.17 -13.68
C ILE A 811 -12.74 23.23 -14.27
N ALA A 812 -13.15 23.49 -15.52
CA ALA A 812 -14.12 22.66 -16.23
C ALA A 812 -13.45 21.50 -16.96
N VAL A 813 -14.12 20.36 -16.99
CA VAL A 813 -13.73 19.20 -17.80
C VAL A 813 -14.92 18.83 -18.69
N GLY A 814 -14.73 18.90 -19.99
CA GLY A 814 -15.76 18.57 -20.99
C GLY A 814 -15.81 19.55 -22.15
N GLY A 815 -16.26 19.07 -23.32
CA GLY A 815 -16.58 19.88 -24.49
C GLY A 815 -15.41 20.12 -25.45
N TYR A 816 -15.67 20.96 -26.47
CA TYR A 816 -14.68 21.40 -27.46
C TYR A 816 -13.84 22.59 -26.97
N ASP A 817 -12.67 22.78 -27.58
CA ASP A 817 -12.00 24.07 -27.56
C ASP A 817 -12.91 25.10 -28.26
N PRO A 818 -13.28 26.22 -27.60
CA PRO A 818 -14.17 27.22 -28.20
C PRO A 818 -13.62 27.94 -29.43
N ASP A 819 -12.31 27.89 -29.66
CA ASP A 819 -11.70 28.50 -30.86
C ASP A 819 -11.92 27.63 -32.11
N GLY A 820 -12.26 26.36 -31.94
CA GLY A 820 -12.62 25.45 -33.02
C GLY A 820 -14.10 25.50 -33.41
N SER A 821 -14.47 24.86 -34.53
CA SER A 821 -15.87 24.82 -34.99
C SER A 821 -16.72 23.87 -34.14
N SER A 822 -17.91 24.28 -33.73
CA SER A 822 -18.78 23.50 -32.82
C SER A 822 -19.51 22.33 -33.48
N GLY A 823 -19.20 21.99 -34.72
CA GLY A 823 -19.90 20.94 -35.50
C GLY A 823 -19.03 19.73 -35.87
N ARG A 824 -17.81 19.64 -35.30
CA ARG A 824 -16.81 18.62 -35.65
C ARG A 824 -17.21 17.22 -35.19
N LYS A 825 -17.00 16.23 -36.03
CA LYS A 825 -17.38 14.82 -35.83
C LYS A 825 -16.16 13.91 -35.94
N TYR A 826 -16.38 12.61 -35.70
CA TYR A 826 -15.37 11.57 -35.87
C TYR A 826 -14.59 11.72 -37.19
N GLY A 827 -13.26 11.84 -37.08
CA GLY A 827 -12.34 11.98 -38.22
C GLY A 827 -12.10 13.41 -38.72
N ASP A 828 -12.78 14.42 -38.16
CA ASP A 828 -12.50 15.83 -38.44
C ASP A 828 -11.20 16.29 -37.75
N GLU A 829 -10.64 17.41 -38.23
CA GLU A 829 -9.44 18.01 -37.65
C GLU A 829 -9.70 18.56 -36.23
N SER A 830 -8.80 18.23 -35.30
CA SER A 830 -8.75 18.82 -33.95
C SER A 830 -8.08 20.19 -33.99
N SER A 831 -8.41 21.05 -33.03
CA SER A 831 -7.63 22.28 -32.78
C SER A 831 -6.21 21.98 -32.28
N GLY A 832 -5.98 20.76 -31.81
CA GLY A 832 -4.75 20.33 -31.16
C GLY A 832 -4.64 20.83 -29.71
N ILE A 833 -5.66 21.47 -29.15
CA ILE A 833 -5.61 22.05 -27.81
C ILE A 833 -6.41 21.18 -26.84
N LEU A 834 -5.71 20.56 -25.90
CA LEU A 834 -6.30 19.60 -24.96
C LEU A 834 -6.78 20.25 -23.64
N GLY A 835 -6.27 21.43 -23.32
CA GLY A 835 -6.66 22.21 -22.15
C GLY A 835 -6.18 23.66 -22.23
N ARG A 836 -6.77 24.54 -21.40
CA ARG A 836 -6.37 25.95 -21.25
C ARG A 836 -6.63 26.47 -19.83
N ALA A 837 -5.69 27.25 -19.30
CA ALA A 837 -5.79 27.93 -18.02
C ALA A 837 -5.13 29.33 -18.01
N TYR A 838 -5.59 30.24 -17.14
CA TYR A 838 -4.91 31.52 -16.85
C TYR A 838 -4.13 31.48 -15.54
N TYR A 839 -3.01 32.21 -15.51
CA TYR A 839 -2.18 32.47 -14.33
C TYR A 839 -2.94 33.28 -13.26
N ASP A 840 -2.97 32.78 -12.02
CA ASP A 840 -3.60 33.42 -10.86
C ASP A 840 -2.55 33.72 -9.78
N TYR A 841 -2.29 35.00 -9.51
CA TYR A 841 -1.32 35.39 -8.48
C TYR A 841 -1.94 35.87 -7.16
N ARG A 842 -3.28 36.03 -7.05
CA ARG A 842 -3.92 36.66 -5.86
C ARG A 842 -5.36 36.25 -5.55
N ASN A 843 -5.91 35.16 -6.11
CA ASN A 843 -7.19 34.48 -5.84
C ASN A 843 -8.23 35.21 -4.94
N SER A 844 -8.56 36.44 -5.32
CA SER A 844 -9.57 37.29 -4.70
C SER A 844 -10.29 38.17 -5.73
N ASN A 845 -9.94 38.03 -7.02
CA ASN A 845 -10.58 38.75 -8.12
C ASN A 845 -11.62 37.86 -8.83
N PRO A 846 -12.94 38.11 -8.67
CA PRO A 846 -14.00 37.36 -9.35
C PRO A 846 -13.98 37.49 -10.88
N ALA A 847 -13.21 38.41 -11.46
CA ALA A 847 -13.04 38.55 -12.91
C ALA A 847 -11.99 37.57 -13.50
N GLU A 848 -11.16 36.94 -12.66
CA GLU A 848 -10.10 35.99 -13.04
C GLU A 848 -10.50 34.53 -12.76
N ASN A 849 -11.80 34.27 -12.68
CA ASN A 849 -12.35 32.93 -12.67
C ASN A 849 -11.84 32.14 -13.89
N ASN A 850 -11.17 31.00 -13.69
CA ASN A 850 -11.01 29.94 -14.72
C ASN A 850 -12.37 29.27 -15.10
N THR A 851 -13.46 30.00 -14.90
CA THR A 851 -14.86 29.72 -15.24
C THR A 851 -15.63 30.99 -15.65
N GLY A 852 -14.96 32.12 -15.91
CA GLY A 852 -15.61 33.33 -16.42
C GLY A 852 -16.37 33.05 -17.71
N THR A 853 -17.23 33.96 -18.15
CA THR A 853 -18.00 33.84 -19.41
C THR A 853 -17.11 33.73 -20.67
N SER A 854 -15.78 33.76 -20.52
CA SER A 854 -14.83 33.46 -21.58
C SER A 854 -14.82 31.95 -21.83
N PRO A 855 -15.24 31.48 -23.01
CA PRO A 855 -15.46 30.07 -23.29
C PRO A 855 -14.18 29.21 -23.37
N GLY A 856 -12.99 29.76 -23.12
CA GLY A 856 -11.69 29.14 -23.44
C GLY A 856 -10.84 28.64 -22.28
N LEU A 857 -11.43 28.16 -21.18
CA LEU A 857 -10.69 27.66 -20.02
C LEU A 857 -11.28 26.34 -19.52
N GLY A 858 -10.45 25.31 -19.36
CA GLY A 858 -10.84 23.96 -18.99
C GLY A 858 -9.97 22.88 -19.64
N VAL A 859 -10.34 21.63 -19.42
CA VAL A 859 -9.82 20.44 -20.10
C VAL A 859 -10.85 20.00 -21.13
N PHE A 860 -10.41 19.69 -22.35
CA PHE A 860 -11.26 19.43 -23.51
C PHE A 860 -11.14 17.96 -23.99
N PRO A 861 -11.79 16.98 -23.32
CA PRO A 861 -11.77 15.58 -23.73
C PRO A 861 -12.21 15.38 -25.19
N ARG A 862 -13.12 16.21 -25.70
CA ARG A 862 -13.58 16.08 -27.08
C ARG A 862 -12.51 16.40 -28.11
N GLU A 863 -11.62 17.36 -27.82
CA GLU A 863 -10.48 17.68 -28.70
C GLU A 863 -9.47 16.52 -28.75
N LEU A 864 -9.28 15.84 -27.61
CA LEU A 864 -8.47 14.63 -27.52
C LEU A 864 -9.06 13.51 -28.39
N TYR A 865 -10.37 13.30 -28.32
CA TYR A 865 -11.08 12.32 -29.15
C TYR A 865 -10.88 12.60 -30.64
N LEU A 866 -11.14 13.84 -31.10
CA LEU A 866 -10.96 14.21 -32.51
C LEU A 866 -9.52 13.98 -32.98
N TYR A 867 -8.54 14.40 -32.17
CA TYR A 867 -7.14 14.27 -32.52
C TYR A 867 -6.73 12.80 -32.68
N GLN A 868 -7.07 11.96 -31.69
CA GLN A 868 -6.67 10.55 -31.69
C GLN A 868 -7.43 9.72 -32.73
N THR A 869 -8.69 10.04 -33.00
CA THR A 869 -9.47 9.38 -34.05
C THR A 869 -8.97 9.74 -35.45
N ARG A 870 -8.55 10.99 -35.68
CA ARG A 870 -7.90 11.39 -36.93
C ARG A 870 -6.58 10.64 -37.14
N LEU A 871 -5.72 10.61 -36.12
CA LEU A 871 -4.45 9.89 -36.17
C LEU A 871 -4.64 8.39 -36.45
N HIS A 872 -5.65 7.77 -35.84
CA HIS A 872 -6.00 6.39 -36.12
C HIS A 872 -6.38 6.19 -37.60
N LEU A 873 -7.25 7.04 -38.16
CA LEU A 873 -7.67 6.94 -39.56
C LEU A 873 -6.50 7.10 -40.54
N ASP A 874 -5.54 7.97 -40.24
CA ASP A 874 -4.38 8.21 -41.10
C ASP A 874 -3.39 7.02 -41.09
N LEU A 875 -3.34 6.22 -40.01
CA LEU A 875 -2.44 5.06 -39.86
C LEU A 875 -3.12 3.71 -40.15
N TYR A 876 -4.45 3.64 -40.11
CA TYR A 876 -5.23 2.43 -40.36
C TYR A 876 -5.30 2.12 -41.86
N PRO A 877 -5.18 0.84 -42.31
CA PRO A 877 -5.21 -0.40 -41.54
C PRO A 877 -3.83 -0.92 -41.09
N PHE A 878 -2.75 -0.18 -41.32
CA PHE A 878 -1.39 -0.69 -41.12
C PHE A 878 -1.01 -0.81 -39.65
N TYR A 879 -1.48 0.12 -38.81
CA TYR A 879 -1.21 0.12 -37.37
C TYR A 879 -2.45 0.49 -36.57
N LEU A 880 -2.71 -0.27 -35.49
CA LEU A 880 -3.73 0.08 -34.50
C LEU A 880 -3.06 0.87 -33.37
N THR A 881 -3.39 2.17 -33.27
CA THR A 881 -2.93 3.05 -32.18
C THR A 881 -3.47 2.56 -30.84
N THR A 882 -2.79 2.87 -29.74
CA THR A 882 -3.24 2.44 -28.41
C THR A 882 -4.58 3.04 -28.03
N PHE A 883 -4.82 4.31 -28.38
CA PHE A 883 -6.16 4.90 -28.27
C PHE A 883 -7.22 4.03 -28.94
N ALA A 884 -6.97 3.59 -30.18
CA ALA A 884 -7.91 2.75 -30.90
C ALA A 884 -8.00 1.33 -30.31
N ARG A 885 -6.94 0.78 -29.71
CA ARG A 885 -7.03 -0.50 -28.98
C ARG A 885 -8.01 -0.41 -27.81
N SER A 886 -7.95 0.67 -27.03
CA SER A 886 -8.80 0.86 -25.86
C SER A 886 -10.24 1.24 -26.23
N PHE A 887 -10.43 2.16 -27.19
CA PHE A 887 -11.76 2.73 -27.45
C PHE A 887 -12.50 2.16 -28.66
N ARG A 888 -11.85 1.51 -29.63
CA ARG A 888 -12.56 0.93 -30.79
C ARG A 888 -13.65 -0.10 -30.40
N PRO A 889 -13.44 -0.97 -29.40
CA PRO A 889 -14.49 -1.90 -28.96
C PRO A 889 -15.73 -1.21 -28.38
N LEU A 890 -15.61 0.02 -27.89
CA LEU A 890 -16.65 0.77 -27.17
C LEU A 890 -17.29 1.89 -28.01
N SER A 891 -16.46 2.66 -28.70
CA SER A 891 -16.85 3.87 -29.43
C SER A 891 -17.78 3.54 -30.60
N PRO A 892 -19.02 4.07 -30.61
CA PRO A 892 -19.98 3.76 -31.66
C PRO A 892 -19.51 4.25 -33.04
N ASP A 893 -18.80 5.38 -33.12
CA ASP A 893 -18.28 5.92 -34.39
C ASP A 893 -17.12 5.07 -34.96
N MET A 894 -16.48 4.24 -34.14
CA MET A 894 -15.45 3.27 -34.57
C MET A 894 -16.01 1.85 -34.79
N GLY A 895 -17.33 1.69 -34.71
CA GLY A 895 -18.02 0.40 -34.87
C GLY A 895 -18.07 -0.46 -33.59
N GLY A 896 -17.78 0.11 -32.42
CA GLY A 896 -17.84 -0.55 -31.13
C GLY A 896 -19.24 -0.64 -30.52
N THR A 897 -19.37 -1.39 -29.42
CA THR A 897 -20.58 -1.52 -28.59
C THR A 897 -20.41 -0.72 -27.29
N PRO A 898 -21.09 0.43 -27.16
CA PRO A 898 -20.97 1.29 -26.00
C PRO A 898 -21.35 0.61 -24.69
N ALA A 899 -20.73 1.03 -23.59
CA ALA A 899 -21.12 0.64 -22.25
C ALA A 899 -22.59 1.02 -21.97
N GLY A 900 -23.32 0.06 -21.40
CA GLY A 900 -24.76 0.09 -21.19
C GLY A 900 -25.58 -0.55 -22.30
N LYS A 901 -25.02 -0.81 -23.49
CA LYS A 901 -25.72 -1.48 -24.61
C LYS A 901 -25.39 -2.96 -24.75
N ASP A 902 -24.25 -3.42 -24.24
CA ASP A 902 -23.94 -4.85 -24.26
C ASP A 902 -24.84 -5.58 -23.25
N PRO A 903 -25.40 -6.76 -23.59
CA PRO A 903 -26.22 -7.54 -22.66
C PRO A 903 -25.56 -7.86 -21.31
N LEU A 904 -24.23 -7.93 -21.26
CA LEU A 904 -23.46 -8.21 -20.04
C LEU A 904 -23.30 -6.97 -19.13
N ASP A 905 -23.45 -5.76 -19.66
CA ASP A 905 -23.13 -4.51 -18.95
C ASP A 905 -23.95 -4.34 -17.67
N LYS A 906 -25.22 -4.76 -17.66
CA LYS A 906 -26.08 -4.72 -16.47
C LYS A 906 -25.51 -5.54 -15.31
N THR A 907 -24.81 -6.64 -15.62
CA THR A 907 -24.20 -7.53 -14.63
C THR A 907 -22.80 -7.05 -14.26
N VAL A 908 -21.92 -6.88 -15.25
CA VAL A 908 -20.50 -6.60 -15.01
C VAL A 908 -20.26 -5.18 -14.49
N LEU A 909 -21.14 -4.23 -14.82
CA LEU A 909 -21.10 -2.87 -14.32
C LEU A 909 -22.05 -2.65 -13.12
N SER A 910 -22.53 -3.72 -12.46
CA SER A 910 -23.25 -3.61 -11.17
C SER A 910 -22.31 -3.45 -9.96
N SER A 911 -22.71 -2.67 -8.96
CA SER A 911 -21.89 -2.44 -7.75
C SER A 911 -21.61 -3.71 -6.94
N SER A 912 -22.40 -4.77 -7.15
CA SER A 912 -22.26 -6.09 -6.54
C SER A 912 -21.43 -7.08 -7.37
N PHE A 913 -20.87 -6.67 -8.51
CA PHE A 913 -20.09 -7.55 -9.37
C PHE A 913 -18.81 -8.04 -8.68
N VAL A 914 -18.55 -9.34 -8.75
CA VAL A 914 -17.35 -9.99 -8.18
C VAL A 914 -16.49 -10.56 -9.31
N TYR A 915 -15.40 -9.87 -9.64
CA TYR A 915 -14.54 -10.19 -10.78
C TYR A 915 -13.98 -11.62 -10.73
N ASN A 916 -13.50 -12.08 -9.57
CA ASN A 916 -12.82 -13.37 -9.46
C ASN A 916 -13.72 -14.58 -9.74
N SER A 917 -15.02 -14.47 -9.45
CA SER A 917 -16.03 -15.50 -9.72
C SER A 917 -16.71 -15.38 -11.07
N ALA A 918 -16.37 -14.36 -11.87
CA ALA A 918 -17.00 -14.10 -13.17
C ALA A 918 -16.49 -15.04 -14.28
N THR A 919 -17.34 -15.25 -15.29
CA THR A 919 -16.99 -15.99 -16.50
C THR A 919 -15.94 -15.25 -17.34
N ALA A 920 -15.28 -15.96 -18.28
CA ALA A 920 -14.29 -15.34 -19.15
C ALA A 920 -14.87 -14.19 -20.00
N ALA A 921 -16.12 -14.31 -20.46
CA ALA A 921 -16.80 -13.27 -21.23
C ALA A 921 -17.13 -12.04 -20.36
N GLU A 922 -17.59 -12.25 -19.12
CA GLU A 922 -17.86 -11.16 -18.18
C GLU A 922 -16.58 -10.43 -17.77
N LYS A 923 -15.47 -11.16 -17.53
CA LYS A 923 -14.15 -10.57 -17.27
C LYS A 923 -13.68 -9.74 -18.45
N ALA A 924 -13.73 -10.31 -19.66
CA ALA A 924 -13.31 -9.61 -20.87
C ALA A 924 -14.10 -8.30 -21.08
N ARG A 925 -15.43 -8.31 -20.91
CA ARG A 925 -16.25 -7.10 -21.03
C ARG A 925 -15.98 -6.10 -19.90
N TYR A 926 -15.80 -6.57 -18.67
CA TYR A 926 -15.43 -5.72 -17.55
C TYR A 926 -14.08 -5.02 -17.80
N ASP A 927 -13.06 -5.78 -18.18
CA ASP A 927 -11.71 -5.27 -18.45
C ASP A 927 -11.73 -4.29 -19.63
N GLU A 928 -12.50 -4.58 -20.69
CA GLU A 928 -12.67 -3.68 -21.83
C GLU A 928 -13.19 -2.30 -21.41
N VAL A 929 -14.27 -2.25 -20.62
CA VAL A 929 -14.86 -0.98 -20.14
C VAL A 929 -13.96 -0.30 -19.11
N MET A 930 -13.42 -1.05 -18.15
CA MET A 930 -12.65 -0.48 -17.04
C MET A 930 -11.26 -0.01 -17.46
N ASN A 931 -10.56 -0.72 -18.35
CA ASN A 931 -9.27 -0.25 -18.88
C ASN A 931 -9.47 1.03 -19.69
N ALA A 932 -10.49 1.10 -20.55
CA ALA A 932 -10.79 2.33 -21.30
C ALA A 932 -11.21 3.50 -20.39
N ALA A 933 -11.95 3.23 -19.30
CA ALA A 933 -12.29 4.23 -18.30
C ALA A 933 -11.06 4.75 -17.54
N ASP A 934 -10.14 3.85 -17.16
CA ASP A 934 -8.91 4.20 -16.44
C ASP A 934 -7.92 4.95 -17.33
N ASP A 935 -7.77 4.53 -18.58
CA ASP A 935 -7.00 5.23 -19.62
C ASP A 935 -7.48 6.68 -19.80
N LEU A 936 -8.80 6.88 -20.00
CA LEU A 936 -9.38 8.21 -20.15
C LEU A 936 -9.17 9.04 -18.88
N ALA A 937 -9.42 8.44 -17.72
CA ALA A 937 -9.28 9.12 -16.44
C ALA A 937 -7.84 9.56 -16.17
N THR A 938 -6.87 8.71 -16.51
CA THR A 938 -5.44 9.00 -16.39
C THR A 938 -5.03 10.13 -17.32
N ALA A 939 -5.38 10.04 -18.61
CA ALA A 939 -5.07 11.08 -19.59
C ALA A 939 -5.66 12.44 -19.18
N LEU A 940 -6.93 12.49 -18.80
CA LEU A 940 -7.59 13.73 -18.37
C LEU A 940 -7.07 14.23 -17.01
N GLY A 941 -6.67 13.34 -16.11
CA GLY A 941 -6.05 13.70 -14.83
C GLY A 941 -4.67 14.35 -14.99
N VAL A 942 -3.85 13.87 -15.92
CA VAL A 942 -2.57 14.50 -16.28
C VAL A 942 -2.80 15.88 -16.90
N ILE A 943 -3.72 16.00 -17.86
CA ILE A 943 -4.05 17.29 -18.48
C ILE A 943 -4.61 18.27 -17.42
N LEU A 944 -5.49 17.81 -16.53
CA LEU A 944 -5.98 18.61 -15.40
C LEU A 944 -4.83 19.12 -14.53
N ALA A 945 -3.87 18.25 -14.18
CA ALA A 945 -2.72 18.64 -13.38
C ALA A 945 -1.82 19.67 -14.08
N HIS A 946 -1.62 19.51 -15.39
CA HIS A 946 -0.88 20.43 -16.26
C HIS A 946 -1.53 21.83 -16.30
N GLU A 947 -2.83 21.90 -16.59
CA GLU A 947 -3.56 23.16 -16.66
C GLU A 947 -3.66 23.87 -15.30
N CYS A 948 -3.77 23.08 -14.21
CA CYS A 948 -3.61 23.64 -12.87
C CYS A 948 -2.19 24.17 -12.65
N GLY A 949 -1.15 23.49 -13.14
CA GLY A 949 0.24 23.98 -13.07
C GLY A 949 0.42 25.35 -13.74
N HIS A 950 -0.19 25.56 -14.91
CA HIS A 950 -0.24 26.88 -15.57
C HIS A 950 -0.92 27.94 -14.72
N SER A 951 -2.06 27.59 -14.12
CA SER A 951 -2.79 28.51 -13.25
C SER A 951 -1.97 28.96 -12.04
N LEU A 952 -1.05 28.11 -11.59
CA LEU A 952 -0.25 28.32 -10.38
C LEU A 952 1.10 28.99 -10.64
N GLY A 953 1.43 29.32 -11.90
CA GLY A 953 2.65 30.07 -12.24
C GLY A 953 3.87 29.25 -12.60
N LEU A 954 3.68 28.01 -13.06
CA LEU A 954 4.77 27.19 -13.60
C LEU A 954 5.22 27.59 -15.01
N THR A 955 4.70 28.69 -15.58
CA THR A 955 5.17 29.27 -16.84
C THR A 955 5.82 30.65 -16.67
N ALA A 956 6.83 30.92 -17.50
CA ALA A 956 7.52 32.22 -17.57
C ALA A 956 6.52 33.35 -17.94
N PRO A 957 6.79 34.62 -17.58
CA PRO A 957 5.91 35.79 -17.77
C PRO A 957 5.63 36.19 -19.24
N GLU A 958 5.91 35.32 -20.21
CA GLU A 958 5.47 35.47 -21.60
C GLU A 958 3.99 35.04 -21.73
N PRO A 959 3.28 35.43 -22.82
CA PRO A 959 1.93 34.94 -23.07
C PRO A 959 1.89 33.41 -22.96
N CYS A 960 0.94 32.88 -22.18
CA CYS A 960 0.77 31.44 -22.04
C CYS A 960 0.79 30.79 -23.44
N PRO A 961 1.61 29.74 -23.69
CA PRO A 961 1.40 28.89 -24.85
C PRO A 961 -0.08 28.47 -24.86
N LYS A 962 -0.69 28.29 -26.03
CA LYS A 962 -2.14 28.12 -26.18
C LYS A 962 -2.61 26.71 -25.74
N GLY A 963 -2.28 26.30 -24.52
CA GLY A 963 -2.54 24.98 -23.96
C GLY A 963 -1.49 23.94 -24.29
N LEU A 964 -1.70 22.71 -23.81
CA LEU A 964 -0.97 21.52 -24.24
C LEU A 964 -1.16 21.35 -25.75
N HIS A 965 -0.10 21.64 -26.52
CA HIS A 965 -0.10 21.63 -27.98
C HIS A 965 0.08 20.19 -28.49
N GLY A 966 -0.99 19.61 -29.01
CA GLY A 966 -0.93 18.46 -29.92
C GLY A 966 -0.61 18.88 -31.36
N ASP A 967 0.36 19.78 -31.59
CA ASP A 967 0.56 20.31 -32.93
C ASP A 967 1.15 19.31 -33.95
N SER A 968 0.96 19.61 -35.23
CA SER A 968 1.30 18.79 -36.39
C SER A 968 2.81 18.64 -36.66
N SER A 969 3.69 19.09 -35.76
CA SER A 969 5.14 18.94 -35.87
C SER A 969 5.73 18.45 -34.56
N LEU A 970 5.84 17.11 -34.43
CA LEU A 970 6.47 16.36 -33.35
C LEU A 970 7.99 16.59 -33.18
N HIS A 971 8.52 17.74 -33.62
CA HIS A 971 9.93 18.07 -33.48
C HIS A 971 10.12 19.55 -33.13
N ASN A 972 9.92 19.87 -31.85
CA ASN A 972 10.79 20.86 -31.22
C ASN A 972 11.49 20.18 -30.03
N SER A 973 12.81 20.21 -30.12
CA SER A 973 13.76 19.45 -29.33
C SER A 973 13.79 19.82 -27.84
N SER A 974 14.02 18.77 -27.04
CA SER A 974 14.47 18.72 -25.64
C SER A 974 13.47 19.09 -24.54
N THR A 975 12.72 18.11 -24.05
CA THR A 975 12.34 17.92 -22.63
C THR A 975 12.08 16.42 -22.39
N SER A 976 12.48 15.87 -21.25
CA SER A 976 12.29 14.46 -20.86
C SER A 976 10.84 13.99 -21.05
N PHE A 977 10.63 12.77 -21.56
CA PHE A 977 9.32 12.18 -21.90
C PHE A 977 8.33 12.01 -20.72
N THR A 978 8.71 12.42 -19.51
CA THR A 978 8.02 12.15 -18.24
C THR A 978 7.60 13.42 -17.48
N ASP A 979 7.85 14.62 -18.00
CA ASP A 979 7.47 15.88 -17.31
C ASP A 979 6.01 16.27 -17.57
N ILE A 980 5.24 16.48 -16.49
CA ILE A 980 3.84 16.93 -16.57
C ILE A 980 3.74 18.27 -17.31
N MET A 981 4.70 19.19 -17.13
CA MET A 981 4.65 20.52 -17.75
C MET A 981 5.22 20.55 -19.18
N SER A 982 5.50 19.40 -19.79
CA SER A 982 5.92 19.32 -21.18
C SER A 982 4.86 19.93 -22.11
N ALA A 983 5.30 20.73 -23.08
CA ALA A 983 4.41 21.33 -24.07
C ALA A 983 3.89 20.32 -25.11
N VAL A 984 4.49 19.12 -25.17
CA VAL A 984 4.13 18.04 -26.09
C VAL A 984 4.01 16.75 -25.30
N ILE A 985 2.80 16.19 -25.26
CA ILE A 985 2.54 14.88 -24.64
C ILE A 985 1.60 14.07 -25.53
N SER A 986 2.05 12.88 -25.94
CA SER A 986 1.22 11.97 -26.73
C SER A 986 0.23 11.21 -25.83
N TYR A 987 -0.92 10.80 -26.38
CA TYR A 987 -1.86 9.95 -25.65
C TYR A 987 -1.21 8.65 -25.16
N GLU A 988 -0.31 8.06 -25.97
CA GLU A 988 0.41 6.86 -25.56
C GLU A 988 1.25 7.10 -24.31
N SER A 989 1.99 8.21 -24.31
CA SER A 989 2.77 8.61 -23.14
C SER A 989 1.85 8.79 -21.94
N LEU A 990 0.73 9.53 -22.08
CA LEU A 990 -0.22 9.83 -21.00
C LEU A 990 -0.70 8.59 -20.22
N VAL A 991 -0.83 7.44 -20.89
CA VAL A 991 -1.37 6.21 -20.29
C VAL A 991 -0.32 5.13 -20.00
N THR A 992 0.92 5.28 -20.49
CA THR A 992 1.98 4.26 -20.35
C THR A 992 3.20 4.71 -19.55
N VAL A 993 3.37 6.01 -19.33
CA VAL A 993 4.54 6.60 -18.67
C VAL A 993 4.17 7.21 -17.34
N ASP A 994 5.01 6.99 -16.33
CA ASP A 994 4.87 7.65 -15.03
C ASP A 994 5.29 9.13 -15.13
N PHE A 995 4.29 10.01 -15.21
CA PHE A 995 4.52 11.44 -15.21
C PHE A 995 4.82 11.98 -13.81
N ALA A 996 5.72 12.96 -13.75
CA ALA A 996 6.00 13.73 -12.55
C ALA A 996 6.31 15.18 -12.88
N PHE A 997 6.09 16.09 -11.93
CA PHE A 997 6.66 17.43 -12.05
C PHE A 997 8.18 17.33 -11.96
N ARG A 998 8.89 18.10 -12.78
CA ARG A 998 10.33 18.34 -12.54
C ARG A 998 10.56 18.75 -11.08
N PRO A 999 11.66 18.34 -10.45
CA PRO A 999 11.99 18.71 -9.07
C PRO A 999 11.84 20.21 -8.81
N LEU A 1000 12.28 21.07 -9.74
CA LEU A 1000 12.10 22.52 -9.64
C LEU A 1000 10.65 22.99 -9.65
N ASN A 1001 9.82 22.43 -10.51
CA ASN A 1001 8.40 22.78 -10.58
C ASN A 1001 7.69 22.33 -9.30
N LEU A 1002 8.04 21.15 -8.79
CA LEU A 1002 7.50 20.64 -7.54
C LEU A 1002 7.96 21.46 -6.34
N ALA A 1003 9.23 21.87 -6.33
CA ALA A 1003 9.79 22.78 -5.35
C ALA A 1003 9.19 24.18 -5.44
N TYR A 1004 8.92 24.67 -6.65
CA TYR A 1004 8.14 25.88 -6.86
C TYR A 1004 6.76 25.75 -6.23
N LEU A 1005 6.05 24.66 -6.49
CA LEU A 1005 4.70 24.44 -5.96
C LEU A 1005 4.70 24.26 -4.42
N ARG A 1006 5.81 23.80 -3.84
CA ARG A 1006 5.99 23.67 -2.39
C ARG A 1006 6.46 24.98 -1.72
N GLU A 1007 7.37 25.73 -2.35
CA GLU A 1007 8.16 26.81 -1.72
C GLU A 1007 8.34 28.11 -2.57
N ARG A 1008 7.79 28.22 -3.80
CA ARG A 1008 7.87 29.28 -4.86
C ARG A 1008 9.29 29.70 -5.27
N ILE A 1009 9.60 29.45 -6.53
CA ILE A 1009 10.89 29.75 -7.18
C ILE A 1009 10.62 30.70 -8.35
N LEU A 1010 10.56 32.01 -8.12
CA LEU A 1010 10.36 32.92 -9.26
C LEU A 1010 11.64 33.03 -10.10
N THR A 1011 11.50 32.79 -11.40
CA THR A 1011 12.40 33.42 -12.37
C THR A 1011 12.07 34.92 -12.39
N LYS A 1012 13.10 35.77 -12.29
CA LYS A 1012 12.93 37.23 -12.33
C LYS A 1012 12.81 37.75 -13.76
#